data_AF-A0A953RK57-F1
#
_entry.id   AF-A0A953RK57-F1
#
_cell.length_a   1.000
_cell.length_b   1.000
_cell.length_c   1.000
_cell.angle_alpha   90.00
_cell.angle_beta   90.00
_cell.angle_gamma   90.00
#
_symmetry.space_group_name_H-M   'P 1'
#
loop_
_entity.id
_entity.type
_entity.pdbx_description
1 polymer ?
#
loop_
_entity_poly.entity_id
_entity_poly.type
_entity_poly.pdbx_seq_one_letter_code
_entity_poly.pdbx_strand_id
1 'polypeptide(L)'
;MIATTKFSGARLVGAVVLGLAIVVWSGCGGGLSTSGSEPTSNGMTITPSSVTLRSGDTTQFSAQLTGSSGSMNQTFTWYVNGVATGNTTIGSIDQTGKYRAPLTLPTPNSVTIKAVSNSDKSRSATSAVTLQNPIPVLQTLSPTFLPVGNFMLNVGGANFVSGSKVLFGGTALSTTYVGPTQLTATGTATAAQVGTVKITVENPDPGKSDSAASMNAQVGAAGQVSVQVIPATTEITAGSSFQYRAALNGAGANTAVKWAINGIPNGNATLGTISAGGMYQAPATVPVPNTIQVQATSLADTSATSTGTATLTNPAPIVSAVLPTTIPVGDFTLVVTGQKFASGAVVSFGGTFLPTTFVSATEVTATGTATSTQAGTVQVTVINPDPGSKTSNAFALQVGSVANTVSAAAAARLLEQSSWGVNPASLSHVQAVGMQAFLNEQFAAPISTFPAPGDNDDMSFVQKRFFTNALTGQDQLRQRVAWGLSQIIVTSAVKINNPSAFVAWQNMFQNDAFGNFSTLLTDVTLSPVMGNYLDMVNNDKPGNGTNPNENYAREIMQLFSIGLEQLNPDGTLQLDASGSPIPTYGQDTIVGLAHTFTGWTYPTKPGATPKWRNPEYYGGPMEAFDSHHDTGSKVLLNGVTLPAGGTTQADLTAALQNIVNHPNVGPFISKQLIERLVTSTPSPEYVGRVAAVFADNGSGVRGDLKAVVSAILLDPEARRGDDPAQAQPSDGKLKEPVLFITNLLRAMNGVSDGDSLSDRASDMKQEPFFSPTVFNFYHPDHIIDGTMLVGPEFEIFDTSTDIFRINFVNTLVYGSVSGTTTVDLSGYVPLAANPDQLVTAVAAVMLHGQVSDNMRSTLVSTLSGISDNTRRTKAAFYLMGSSSQFQVEH
;
A
#
# COMPACT_ATOMS: atom_id res chain seq x y z
N MET A 1 -14.83 20.96 -44.46
CA MET A 1 -14.37 22.04 -43.55
C MET A 1 -13.10 21.53 -42.89
N ILE A 2 -11.88 22.04 -43.10
CA ILE A 2 -11.40 23.22 -43.84
C ILE A 2 -12.00 24.55 -43.37
N ALA A 3 -11.30 25.17 -42.40
CA ALA A 3 -10.89 26.58 -42.30
C ALA A 3 -9.79 26.60 -41.21
N THR A 4 -8.53 27.05 -41.39
CA THR A 4 -7.98 28.38 -41.78
C THR A 4 -8.36 29.50 -40.80
N THR A 5 -7.49 30.44 -40.38
CA THR A 5 -6.57 31.25 -41.21
C THR A 5 -5.46 32.01 -40.42
N LYS A 6 -4.24 32.07 -41.00
CA LYS A 6 -3.36 33.29 -41.22
C LYS A 6 -2.80 34.09 -40.01
N PHE A 7 -1.76 34.94 -40.13
CA PHE A 7 -0.86 35.40 -41.23
C PHE A 7 0.52 35.80 -40.61
N SER A 8 1.61 36.21 -41.30
CA SER A 8 1.90 36.55 -42.72
C SER A 8 3.18 35.80 -43.19
N GLY A 9 4.26 36.26 -43.85
CA GLY A 9 4.68 37.52 -44.49
C GLY A 9 6.22 37.72 -44.43
N ALA A 10 6.94 38.35 -45.37
CA ALA A 10 6.60 38.74 -46.75
C ALA A 10 7.87 39.02 -47.64
N ARG A 11 7.83 38.63 -48.94
CA ARG A 11 8.55 39.23 -50.12
C ARG A 11 10.10 39.07 -50.21
N LEU A 12 10.82 39.14 -51.35
CA LEU A 12 10.53 39.40 -52.80
C LEU A 12 11.64 38.86 -53.76
N VAL A 13 11.34 38.61 -55.07
CA VAL A 13 12.26 38.43 -56.26
C VAL A 13 13.23 37.21 -56.27
N GLY A 14 13.57 36.51 -57.37
CA GLY A 14 13.08 36.49 -58.77
C GLY A 14 14.05 35.77 -59.76
N ALA A 15 13.61 35.54 -61.02
CA ALA A 15 14.26 34.77 -62.13
C ALA A 15 14.41 33.24 -61.91
N VAL A 16 14.03 32.28 -62.79
CA VAL A 16 14.03 32.12 -64.28
C VAL A 16 15.46 31.82 -64.79
N VAL A 17 15.78 30.67 -65.41
CA VAL A 17 15.29 30.10 -66.70
C VAL A 17 15.03 28.58 -66.66
N LEU A 18 14.11 28.08 -67.49
CA LEU A 18 13.90 26.65 -67.79
C LEU A 18 14.50 26.29 -69.17
N GLY A 19 15.18 25.15 -69.30
CA GLY A 19 15.76 24.69 -70.58
C GLY A 19 15.09 23.41 -71.08
N LEU A 20 14.35 23.48 -72.19
CA LEU A 20 13.68 22.31 -72.81
C LEU A 20 14.60 21.58 -73.80
N ALA A 21 14.36 20.28 -73.99
CA ALA A 21 14.91 19.53 -75.10
C ALA A 21 14.22 19.91 -76.42
N ILE A 22 14.99 20.05 -77.50
CA ILE A 22 14.48 20.20 -78.87
C ILE A 22 15.23 19.22 -79.77
N VAL A 23 14.48 18.46 -80.57
CA VAL A 23 14.99 17.60 -81.65
C VAL A 23 14.88 18.35 -82.97
N VAL A 24 15.94 18.33 -83.79
CA VAL A 24 15.92 18.78 -85.18
C VAL A 24 16.63 17.75 -86.05
N TRP A 25 16.12 17.51 -87.26
CA TRP A 25 16.61 16.50 -88.21
C TRP A 25 16.78 17.12 -89.60
N SER A 26 18.02 17.21 -90.08
CA SER A 26 18.51 17.54 -91.45
C SER A 26 20.05 17.46 -91.36
N GLY A 27 20.85 16.93 -92.30
CA GLY A 27 20.73 16.97 -93.76
C GLY A 27 21.61 18.13 -94.28
N CYS A 28 22.65 17.94 -95.10
CA CYS A 28 23.18 16.73 -95.76
C CYS A 28 24.67 16.92 -96.19
N GLY A 29 25.41 15.82 -96.42
CA GLY A 29 26.75 15.80 -97.04
C GLY A 29 27.94 15.97 -96.07
N GLY A 30 29.11 15.37 -96.30
CA GLY A 30 29.46 14.37 -97.33
C GLY A 30 30.97 14.12 -97.41
N GLY A 31 31.41 12.86 -97.35
CA GLY A 31 32.82 12.47 -97.47
C GLY A 31 33.06 11.00 -97.11
N LEU A 32 33.61 10.21 -98.04
CA LEU A 32 33.93 8.79 -97.82
C LEU A 32 35.36 8.62 -97.34
N SER A 33 35.57 7.72 -96.37
CA SER A 33 36.80 6.93 -96.30
C SER A 33 36.57 5.60 -95.58
N THR A 34 36.69 4.52 -96.36
CA THR A 34 37.16 3.17 -96.00
C THR A 34 36.78 2.56 -94.64
N SER A 35 36.00 1.47 -94.72
CA SER A 35 35.84 0.43 -93.71
C SER A 35 37.15 0.00 -93.02
N GLY A 36 37.15 -0.03 -91.69
CA GLY A 36 38.11 -0.76 -90.86
C GLY A 36 37.35 -1.56 -89.80
N SER A 37 37.31 -2.88 -89.93
CA SER A 37 36.65 -3.79 -88.97
C SER A 37 37.67 -4.32 -87.96
N GLU A 38 37.74 -3.68 -86.81
CA GLU A 38 38.52 -4.09 -85.62
C GLU A 38 37.55 -4.50 -84.48
N PRO A 39 37.98 -5.31 -83.50
CA PRO A 39 37.11 -6.24 -82.81
C PRO A 39 36.16 -5.63 -81.76
N THR A 40 35.12 -6.39 -81.43
CA THR A 40 34.19 -6.07 -80.33
C THR A 40 34.92 -6.10 -78.98
N SER A 41 35.41 -4.94 -78.56
CA SER A 41 35.96 -4.74 -77.23
C SER A 41 34.90 -5.02 -76.16
N ASN A 42 35.08 -6.12 -75.42
CA ASN A 42 34.27 -6.49 -74.25
C ASN A 42 34.61 -5.60 -73.05
N GLY A 43 34.52 -4.28 -73.22
CA GLY A 43 34.82 -3.29 -72.19
C GLY A 43 33.88 -3.35 -70.98
N MET A 44 34.35 -2.83 -69.86
CA MET A 44 33.51 -2.42 -68.74
C MET A 44 33.78 -0.95 -68.46
N THR A 45 32.73 -0.18 -68.17
CA THR A 45 32.85 1.20 -67.70
C THR A 45 32.50 1.30 -66.23
N ILE A 46 33.03 2.32 -65.57
CA ILE A 46 32.66 2.78 -64.23
C ILE A 46 32.40 4.29 -64.31
N THR A 47 31.36 4.78 -63.63
CA THR A 47 30.98 6.20 -63.65
C THR A 47 30.62 6.66 -62.22
N PRO A 48 31.20 7.77 -61.72
CA PRO A 48 32.22 8.61 -62.37
C PRO A 48 33.57 7.90 -62.54
N SER A 49 34.38 8.34 -63.51
CA SER A 49 35.75 7.84 -63.76
C SER A 49 36.80 8.41 -62.80
N SER A 50 36.50 9.55 -62.18
CA SER A 50 37.27 10.14 -61.08
C SER A 50 36.39 11.09 -60.26
N VAL A 51 36.61 11.19 -58.95
CA VAL A 51 35.92 12.17 -58.09
C VAL A 51 36.83 12.69 -56.96
N THR A 52 36.59 13.91 -56.48
CA THR A 52 37.23 14.46 -55.27
C THR A 52 36.17 14.59 -54.18
N LEU A 53 36.46 14.10 -52.97
CA LEU A 53 35.55 14.06 -51.83
C LEU A 53 36.25 14.52 -50.55
N ARG A 54 35.50 15.06 -49.58
CA ARG A 54 36.01 15.28 -48.22
C ARG A 54 35.80 14.03 -47.35
N SER A 55 36.55 13.96 -46.26
CA SER A 55 36.39 12.94 -45.22
C SER A 55 34.92 12.77 -44.81
N GLY A 56 34.45 11.52 -44.79
CA GLY A 56 33.07 11.15 -44.45
C GLY A 56 31.98 11.32 -45.54
N ASP A 57 32.27 11.99 -46.67
CA ASP A 57 31.34 12.17 -47.80
C ASP A 57 30.95 10.82 -48.46
N THR A 58 29.89 10.83 -49.28
CA THR A 58 29.49 9.68 -50.09
C THR A 58 29.37 10.02 -51.58
N THR A 59 29.52 9.03 -52.44
CA THR A 59 29.25 9.14 -53.88
C THR A 59 28.78 7.81 -54.45
N GLN A 60 27.82 7.87 -55.37
CA GLN A 60 27.36 6.72 -56.11
C GLN A 60 28.33 6.41 -57.26
N PHE A 61 28.90 5.21 -57.25
CA PHE A 61 29.48 4.63 -58.46
C PHE A 61 28.46 3.72 -59.13
N SER A 62 28.57 3.63 -60.44
CA SER A 62 27.81 2.74 -61.31
C SER A 62 28.78 2.04 -62.26
N ALA A 63 28.50 0.79 -62.63
CA ALA A 63 29.32 0.01 -63.54
C ALA A 63 28.44 -0.67 -64.60
N GLN A 64 28.97 -0.84 -65.81
CA GLN A 64 28.20 -1.39 -66.93
C GLN A 64 29.10 -2.24 -67.85
N LEU A 65 28.56 -3.38 -68.31
CA LEU A 65 29.18 -4.20 -69.35
C LEU A 65 28.82 -3.68 -70.74
N THR A 66 29.82 -3.25 -71.53
CA THR A 66 29.63 -2.90 -72.94
C THR A 66 29.12 -4.13 -73.72
N GLY A 67 28.12 -3.92 -74.59
CA GLY A 67 27.52 -4.96 -75.44
C GLY A 67 26.33 -5.71 -74.85
N SER A 68 26.02 -5.55 -73.55
CA SER A 68 24.91 -6.29 -72.90
C SER A 68 23.56 -5.61 -73.10
N SER A 69 22.83 -5.96 -74.15
CA SER A 69 21.49 -5.42 -74.44
C SER A 69 20.42 -6.00 -73.51
N GLY A 70 19.96 -5.21 -72.53
CA GLY A 70 18.63 -5.34 -71.91
C GLY A 70 18.43 -6.38 -70.80
N SER A 71 19.42 -7.22 -70.46
CA SER A 71 19.26 -8.15 -69.32
C SER A 71 19.28 -7.41 -67.99
N MET A 72 18.23 -7.60 -67.19
CA MET A 72 18.13 -7.10 -65.82
C MET A 72 19.12 -7.83 -64.88
N ASN A 73 19.42 -7.24 -63.73
CA ASN A 73 20.30 -7.77 -62.68
C ASN A 73 21.76 -8.07 -63.10
N GLN A 74 22.41 -7.13 -63.81
CA GLN A 74 23.87 -7.02 -63.75
C GLN A 74 24.30 -6.75 -62.30
N THR A 75 25.16 -7.58 -61.73
CA THR A 75 25.71 -7.40 -60.38
C THR A 75 27.23 -7.42 -60.40
N PHE A 76 27.84 -6.67 -59.47
CA PHE A 76 29.28 -6.45 -59.41
C PHE A 76 29.80 -6.73 -58.00
N THR A 77 31.04 -7.23 -57.91
CA THR A 77 31.81 -7.19 -56.67
C THR A 77 32.60 -5.88 -56.65
N TRP A 78 32.40 -5.07 -55.61
CA TRP A 78 33.05 -3.77 -55.45
C TRP A 78 34.25 -3.86 -54.48
N TYR A 79 35.33 -3.15 -54.81
CA TYR A 79 36.56 -3.10 -54.03
C TYR A 79 37.05 -1.65 -53.86
N VAL A 80 37.71 -1.36 -52.75
CA VAL A 80 38.47 -0.11 -52.50
C VAL A 80 39.92 -0.48 -52.27
N ASN A 81 40.87 0.07 -53.05
CA ASN A 81 42.30 -0.31 -53.04
C ASN A 81 42.54 -1.85 -53.03
N GLY A 82 41.69 -2.61 -53.73
CA GLY A 82 41.77 -4.07 -53.80
C GLY A 82 41.10 -4.84 -52.64
N VAL A 83 40.59 -4.16 -51.61
CA VAL A 83 39.83 -4.77 -50.50
C VAL A 83 38.35 -4.81 -50.86
N ALA A 84 37.72 -5.99 -50.84
CA ALA A 84 36.29 -6.15 -51.13
C ALA A 84 35.44 -5.38 -50.11
N THR A 85 34.46 -4.60 -50.58
CA THR A 85 33.65 -3.63 -49.78
C THR A 85 34.44 -2.54 -49.03
N GLY A 86 35.77 -2.50 -49.14
CA GLY A 86 36.63 -1.53 -48.46
C GLY A 86 36.81 -1.77 -46.96
N ASN A 87 37.26 -0.77 -46.21
CA ASN A 87 37.41 -0.80 -44.75
C ASN A 87 37.43 0.61 -44.13
N THR A 88 37.55 0.72 -42.81
CA THR A 88 37.52 2.00 -42.07
C THR A 88 38.67 2.96 -42.39
N THR A 89 39.81 2.47 -42.89
CA THR A 89 41.01 3.27 -43.21
C THR A 89 40.99 3.83 -44.64
N ILE A 90 40.38 3.12 -45.58
CA ILE A 90 40.34 3.48 -47.01
C ILE A 90 38.95 3.92 -47.50
N GLY A 91 37.94 3.83 -46.65
CA GLY A 91 36.53 4.00 -47.02
C GLY A 91 35.88 2.68 -47.40
N SER A 92 34.55 2.68 -47.41
CA SER A 92 33.73 1.48 -47.68
C SER A 92 32.83 1.69 -48.89
N ILE A 93 32.46 0.62 -49.57
CA ILE A 93 31.55 0.64 -50.73
C ILE A 93 30.54 -0.51 -50.61
N ASP A 94 29.26 -0.18 -50.73
CA ASP A 94 28.19 -1.17 -50.67
C ASP A 94 27.97 -1.92 -52.00
N GLN A 95 27.10 -2.91 -52.00
CA GLN A 95 26.81 -3.73 -53.17
C GLN A 95 26.14 -2.95 -54.32
N THR A 96 25.52 -1.79 -54.04
CA THR A 96 24.93 -0.91 -55.05
C THR A 96 25.99 -0.05 -55.75
N GLY A 97 27.20 0.04 -55.19
CA GLY A 97 28.28 0.92 -55.64
C GLY A 97 28.35 2.26 -54.89
N LYS A 98 27.60 2.43 -53.79
CA LYS A 98 27.67 3.66 -52.99
C LYS A 98 28.91 3.62 -52.10
N TYR A 99 29.88 4.47 -52.41
CA TYR A 99 31.10 4.65 -51.63
C TYR A 99 30.91 5.67 -50.53
N ARG A 100 31.56 5.45 -49.38
CA ARG A 100 31.71 6.39 -48.28
C ARG A 100 33.20 6.58 -47.95
N ALA A 101 33.65 7.83 -47.96
CA ALA A 101 35.00 8.20 -47.58
C ALA A 101 35.30 7.86 -46.11
N PRO A 102 36.55 7.48 -45.77
CA PRO A 102 36.95 7.26 -44.39
C PRO A 102 36.90 8.58 -43.61
N LEU A 103 36.83 8.50 -42.27
CA LEU A 103 36.82 9.68 -41.39
C LEU A 103 38.23 10.25 -41.16
N THR A 104 39.26 9.42 -41.31
CA THR A 104 40.67 9.82 -41.36
C THR A 104 41.20 9.62 -42.78
N LEU A 105 42.07 10.52 -43.24
CA LEU A 105 42.66 10.39 -44.58
C LEU A 105 43.69 9.25 -44.62
N PRO A 106 43.66 8.38 -45.65
CA PRO A 106 44.76 7.47 -45.93
C PRO A 106 46.00 8.25 -46.43
N THR A 107 47.16 7.59 -46.40
CA THR A 107 48.40 8.11 -47.00
C THR A 107 48.88 7.10 -48.06
N PRO A 108 48.95 7.47 -49.36
CA PRO A 108 48.53 8.75 -49.95
C PRO A 108 47.03 9.00 -49.82
N ASN A 109 46.59 10.26 -49.95
CA ASN A 109 45.20 10.70 -49.81
C ASN A 109 44.32 10.35 -51.03
N SER A 110 44.56 9.22 -51.68
CA SER A 110 43.78 8.75 -52.81
C SER A 110 43.49 7.25 -52.71
N VAL A 111 42.31 6.85 -53.21
CA VAL A 111 41.90 5.45 -53.27
C VAL A 111 41.32 5.12 -54.65
N THR A 112 41.43 3.86 -55.04
CA THR A 112 40.90 3.34 -56.31
C THR A 112 39.68 2.47 -56.02
N ILE A 113 38.53 2.85 -56.57
CA ILE A 113 37.33 2.01 -56.59
C ILE A 113 37.43 1.07 -57.78
N LYS A 114 37.22 -0.24 -57.58
CA LYS A 114 37.19 -1.24 -58.65
C LYS A 114 35.87 -2.00 -58.63
N ALA A 115 35.20 -2.05 -59.78
CA ALA A 115 34.09 -2.96 -60.05
C ALA A 115 34.60 -4.20 -60.78
N VAL A 116 34.14 -5.39 -60.41
CA VAL A 116 34.38 -6.67 -61.11
C VAL A 116 33.03 -7.32 -61.37
N SER A 117 32.77 -7.82 -62.58
CA SER A 117 31.48 -8.44 -62.89
C SER A 117 31.30 -9.75 -62.12
N ASN A 118 30.07 -10.05 -61.72
CA ASN A 118 29.73 -11.34 -61.11
C ASN A 118 29.52 -12.45 -62.15
N SER A 119 29.08 -12.11 -63.36
CA SER A 119 28.91 -13.08 -64.47
C SER A 119 30.20 -13.34 -65.25
N ASP A 120 31.16 -12.41 -65.22
CA ASP A 120 32.46 -12.54 -65.88
C ASP A 120 33.56 -11.92 -65.01
N LYS A 121 34.26 -12.76 -64.25
CA LYS A 121 35.32 -12.32 -63.33
C LYS A 121 36.58 -11.79 -64.02
N SER A 122 36.70 -11.91 -65.36
CA SER A 122 37.79 -11.31 -66.13
C SER A 122 37.57 -9.81 -66.40
N ARG A 123 36.30 -9.37 -66.48
CA ARG A 123 35.95 -7.98 -66.80
C ARG A 123 35.88 -7.14 -65.54
N SER A 124 36.62 -6.02 -65.52
CA SER A 124 36.66 -5.07 -64.41
C SER A 124 36.96 -3.65 -64.88
N ALA A 125 36.56 -2.64 -64.09
CA ALA A 125 36.81 -1.23 -64.35
C ALA A 125 37.18 -0.48 -63.04
N THR A 126 37.95 0.60 -63.15
CA THR A 126 38.51 1.35 -62.01
C THR A 126 38.29 2.85 -62.10
N SER A 127 37.96 3.47 -60.96
CA SER A 127 37.81 4.92 -60.79
C SER A 127 38.71 5.44 -59.68
N ALA A 128 39.32 6.62 -59.89
CA ALA A 128 40.17 7.26 -58.89
C ALA A 128 39.34 8.16 -57.95
N VAL A 129 39.68 8.18 -56.67
CA VAL A 129 39.08 9.05 -55.66
C VAL A 129 40.16 9.82 -54.94
N THR A 130 40.13 11.14 -55.03
CA THR A 130 41.01 12.04 -54.26
C THR A 130 40.28 12.48 -52.99
N LEU A 131 40.93 12.35 -51.83
CA LEU A 131 40.33 12.64 -50.53
C LEU A 131 40.93 13.92 -49.92
N GLN A 132 40.06 14.75 -49.37
CA GLN A 132 40.37 16.03 -48.72
C GLN A 132 39.95 16.04 -47.25
N ASN A 133 40.60 16.87 -46.43
CA ASN A 133 40.19 17.10 -45.05
C ASN A 133 38.74 17.61 -44.98
N PRO A 134 37.98 17.33 -43.90
CA PRO A 134 36.64 17.86 -43.75
C PRO A 134 36.67 19.37 -43.48
N ILE A 135 35.57 20.08 -43.72
CA ILE A 135 35.45 21.50 -43.35
C ILE A 135 35.21 21.57 -41.83
N PRO A 136 35.99 22.33 -41.05
CA PRO A 136 35.84 22.41 -39.60
C PRO A 136 34.56 23.18 -39.23
N VAL A 137 33.90 22.76 -38.16
CA VAL A 137 32.63 23.34 -37.69
C VAL A 137 32.81 23.83 -36.26
N LEU A 138 32.49 25.11 -36.01
CA LEU A 138 32.52 25.71 -34.68
C LEU A 138 31.17 25.53 -33.97
N GLN A 139 31.21 25.20 -32.67
CA GLN A 139 30.01 25.04 -31.84
C GLN A 139 30.10 25.80 -30.51
N THR A 140 31.27 25.80 -29.83
CA THR A 140 31.45 26.48 -28.53
C THR A 140 32.80 27.20 -28.42
N LEU A 141 32.79 28.35 -27.75
CA LEU A 141 33.97 29.16 -27.45
C LEU A 141 34.01 29.43 -25.94
N SER A 142 35.15 29.23 -25.29
CA SER A 142 35.32 29.53 -23.88
C SER A 142 36.74 29.99 -23.54
N PRO A 143 36.93 31.13 -22.84
CA PRO A 143 35.93 32.15 -22.56
C PRO A 143 35.54 32.94 -23.82
N THR A 144 34.36 33.56 -23.82
CA THR A 144 33.92 34.49 -24.89
C THR A 144 34.39 35.93 -24.65
N PHE A 145 34.99 36.22 -23.49
CA PHE A 145 35.60 37.50 -23.14
C PHE A 145 37.08 37.29 -22.80
N LEU A 146 37.95 38.18 -23.27
CA LEU A 146 39.41 38.10 -23.16
C LEU A 146 39.99 39.42 -22.64
N PRO A 147 41.01 39.41 -21.78
CA PRO A 147 41.73 40.62 -21.42
C PRO A 147 42.69 41.04 -22.54
N VAL A 148 43.03 42.33 -22.61
CA VAL A 148 44.30 42.76 -23.22
C VAL A 148 45.45 42.15 -22.41
N GLY A 149 46.37 41.46 -23.08
CA GLY A 149 47.37 40.59 -22.47
C GLY A 149 47.24 39.14 -22.92
N ASN A 150 47.91 38.23 -22.21
CA ASN A 150 47.93 36.80 -22.54
C ASN A 150 46.59 36.12 -22.19
N PHE A 151 46.14 35.22 -23.06
CA PHE A 151 44.90 34.47 -22.88
C PHE A 151 45.02 33.02 -23.37
N MET A 152 44.05 32.20 -22.97
CA MET A 152 43.81 30.85 -23.48
C MET A 152 42.37 30.75 -23.98
N LEU A 153 42.15 30.05 -25.09
CA LEU A 153 40.85 29.75 -25.68
C LEU A 153 40.66 28.25 -25.81
N ASN A 154 39.55 27.75 -25.30
CA ASN A 154 39.02 26.42 -25.59
C ASN A 154 37.97 26.55 -26.70
N VAL A 155 38.14 25.78 -27.78
CA VAL A 155 37.28 25.83 -28.97
C VAL A 155 36.67 24.44 -29.17
N GLY A 156 35.36 24.33 -28.96
CA GLY A 156 34.58 23.12 -29.22
C GLY A 156 33.87 23.17 -30.56
N GLY A 157 33.72 22.01 -31.19
CA GLY A 157 33.21 21.91 -32.55
C GLY A 157 33.16 20.48 -33.08
N ALA A 158 33.33 20.36 -34.39
CA ALA A 158 33.48 19.08 -35.09
C ALA A 158 34.41 19.24 -36.29
N ASN A 159 34.82 18.12 -36.89
CA ASN A 159 35.66 18.06 -38.09
C ASN A 159 37.04 18.73 -37.94
N PHE A 160 37.58 18.86 -36.72
CA PHE A 160 38.98 19.24 -36.54
C PHE A 160 39.90 18.04 -36.89
N VAL A 161 41.13 18.33 -37.32
CA VAL A 161 42.15 17.32 -37.66
C VAL A 161 43.50 17.70 -37.05
N SER A 162 44.45 16.76 -37.01
CA SER A 162 45.80 17.09 -36.56
C SER A 162 46.41 18.17 -37.46
N GLY A 163 46.87 19.28 -36.86
CA GLY A 163 47.35 20.46 -37.57
C GLY A 163 46.30 21.56 -37.81
N SER A 164 45.05 21.41 -37.36
CA SER A 164 44.08 22.52 -37.32
C SER A 164 44.61 23.71 -36.49
N LYS A 165 44.31 24.94 -36.92
CA LYS A 165 44.70 26.19 -36.22
C LYS A 165 43.48 27.03 -35.86
N VAL A 166 43.45 27.57 -34.66
CA VAL A 166 42.51 28.64 -34.28
C VAL A 166 43.04 29.97 -34.82
N LEU A 167 42.22 30.70 -35.57
CA LEU A 167 42.54 32.03 -36.08
C LEU A 167 41.83 33.11 -35.23
N PHE A 168 42.61 34.04 -34.69
CA PHE A 168 42.16 35.18 -33.90
C PHE A 168 42.23 36.46 -34.76
N GLY A 169 41.09 36.94 -35.25
CA GLY A 169 41.05 38.06 -36.20
C GLY A 169 41.78 37.77 -37.52
N GLY A 170 41.88 36.49 -37.91
CA GLY A 170 42.67 36.01 -39.05
C GLY A 170 44.13 35.68 -38.73
N THR A 171 44.65 36.03 -37.55
CA THR A 171 46.01 35.66 -37.12
C THR A 171 46.01 34.29 -36.45
N ALA A 172 46.83 33.35 -36.92
CA ALA A 172 46.90 32.01 -36.32
C ALA A 172 47.48 32.04 -34.89
N LEU A 173 46.76 31.42 -33.95
CA LEU A 173 47.21 31.21 -32.58
C LEU A 173 48.06 29.94 -32.44
N SER A 174 48.87 29.89 -31.38
CA SER A 174 49.52 28.64 -30.96
C SER A 174 48.41 27.65 -30.55
N THR A 175 48.19 26.62 -31.37
CA THR A 175 47.01 25.74 -31.27
C THR A 175 47.43 24.31 -30.96
N THR A 176 46.85 23.72 -29.92
CA THR A 176 46.96 22.30 -29.57
C THR A 176 45.70 21.57 -30.03
N TYR A 177 45.88 20.54 -30.84
CA TYR A 177 44.82 19.60 -31.21
C TYR A 177 44.56 18.62 -30.06
N VAL A 178 43.38 18.71 -29.42
CA VAL A 178 42.97 17.79 -28.34
C VAL A 178 42.16 16.62 -28.91
N GLY A 179 41.32 16.88 -29.91
CA GLY A 179 40.56 15.86 -30.62
C GLY A 179 39.72 16.43 -31.75
N PRO A 180 38.98 15.59 -32.51
CA PRO A 180 38.22 16.01 -33.69
C PRO A 180 37.06 16.98 -33.38
N THR A 181 36.77 17.18 -32.09
CA THR A 181 35.73 18.08 -31.56
C THR A 181 36.28 19.16 -30.62
N GLN A 182 37.59 19.18 -30.33
CA GLN A 182 38.18 20.14 -29.38
C GLN A 182 39.60 20.58 -29.75
N LEU A 183 39.83 21.89 -29.72
CA LEU A 183 41.14 22.54 -29.75
C LEU A 183 41.33 23.38 -28.49
N THR A 184 42.58 23.57 -28.06
CA THR A 184 42.96 24.65 -27.16
C THR A 184 43.99 25.54 -27.83
N ALA A 185 43.94 26.84 -27.59
CA ALA A 185 44.85 27.79 -28.21
C ALA A 185 45.29 28.89 -27.23
N THR A 186 46.52 29.36 -27.36
CA THR A 186 47.07 30.47 -26.56
C THR A 186 47.48 31.63 -27.45
N GLY A 187 47.31 32.85 -26.93
CA GLY A 187 47.59 34.08 -27.65
C GLY A 187 47.74 35.29 -26.73
N THR A 188 47.99 36.44 -27.34
CA THR A 188 48.09 37.74 -26.66
C THR A 188 47.21 38.73 -27.39
N ALA A 189 46.21 39.29 -26.71
CA ALA A 189 45.36 40.34 -27.27
C ALA A 189 46.00 41.72 -26.99
N THR A 190 46.04 42.57 -28.00
CA THR A 190 46.58 43.94 -27.92
C THR A 190 45.48 44.96 -27.66
N ALA A 191 45.85 46.15 -27.17
CA ALA A 191 44.90 47.25 -26.98
C ALA A 191 44.21 47.70 -28.28
N ALA A 192 44.82 47.46 -29.44
CA ALA A 192 44.23 47.73 -30.76
C ALA A 192 43.16 46.69 -31.19
N GLN A 193 43.00 45.59 -30.45
CA GLN A 193 42.01 44.55 -30.71
C GLN A 193 40.82 44.60 -29.74
N VAL A 194 40.73 45.62 -28.87
CA VAL A 194 39.60 45.85 -27.95
C VAL A 194 38.29 45.96 -28.74
N GLY A 195 37.25 45.28 -28.24
CA GLY A 195 35.99 45.06 -28.97
C GLY A 195 35.90 43.65 -29.56
N THR A 196 35.13 43.50 -30.64
CA THR A 196 34.75 42.18 -31.17
C THR A 196 35.78 41.61 -32.15
N VAL A 197 36.40 40.48 -31.78
CA VAL A 197 37.33 39.73 -32.63
C VAL A 197 36.69 38.43 -33.10
N LYS A 198 36.75 38.16 -34.41
CA LYS A 198 36.26 36.91 -35.00
C LYS A 198 37.23 35.76 -34.75
N ILE A 199 36.67 34.60 -34.40
CA ILE A 199 37.34 33.31 -34.25
C ILE A 199 36.89 32.39 -35.38
N THR A 200 37.84 31.83 -36.13
CA THR A 200 37.63 30.74 -37.10
C THR A 200 38.64 29.62 -36.84
N VAL A 201 38.43 28.45 -37.44
CA VAL A 201 39.42 27.36 -37.44
C VAL A 201 39.81 27.03 -38.88
N GLU A 202 41.11 27.02 -39.15
CA GLU A 202 41.73 26.59 -40.41
C GLU A 202 42.08 25.10 -40.30
N ASN A 203 41.55 24.26 -41.19
CA ASN A 203 42.05 22.89 -41.39
C ASN A 203 43.16 22.87 -42.45
N PRO A 204 44.25 22.12 -42.25
CA PRO A 204 45.38 22.02 -43.19
C PRO A 204 45.01 21.28 -44.49
N ASP A 205 45.93 21.32 -45.45
CA ASP A 205 45.87 20.49 -46.65
C ASP A 205 46.04 18.98 -46.36
N PRO A 206 45.57 18.09 -47.26
CA PRO A 206 45.00 18.36 -48.58
C PRO A 206 43.53 18.84 -48.52
N GLY A 207 43.22 19.90 -49.27
CA GLY A 207 41.89 20.49 -49.33
C GLY A 207 41.64 21.53 -48.23
N LYS A 208 42.67 22.32 -47.89
CA LYS A 208 42.65 23.37 -46.88
C LYS A 208 41.32 24.15 -46.86
N SER A 209 40.77 24.39 -45.67
CA SER A 209 39.49 25.10 -45.51
C SER A 209 39.30 25.69 -44.12
N ASP A 210 38.80 26.92 -44.08
CA ASP A 210 38.35 27.59 -42.86
C ASP A 210 36.93 27.15 -42.46
N SER A 211 36.58 27.35 -41.19
CA SER A 211 35.24 27.10 -40.67
C SER A 211 34.23 28.09 -41.25
N ALA A 212 33.21 27.59 -41.95
CA ALA A 212 32.24 28.40 -42.70
C ALA A 212 31.45 29.41 -41.84
N ALA A 213 31.36 29.18 -40.53
CA ALA A 213 30.87 30.15 -39.55
C ALA A 213 32.02 30.58 -38.62
N SER A 214 32.01 31.85 -38.20
CA SER A 214 32.92 32.40 -37.19
C SER A 214 32.20 32.62 -35.85
N MET A 215 32.83 32.27 -34.73
CA MET A 215 32.38 32.73 -33.41
C MET A 215 33.04 34.09 -33.08
N ASN A 216 32.49 34.81 -32.09
CA ASN A 216 33.01 36.12 -31.66
C ASN A 216 33.57 36.04 -30.24
N ALA A 217 34.78 36.54 -30.04
CA ALA A 217 35.31 36.90 -28.73
C ALA A 217 35.22 38.42 -28.54
N GLN A 218 35.00 38.88 -27.30
CA GLN A 218 35.13 40.29 -26.93
C GLN A 218 36.45 40.49 -26.19
N VAL A 219 37.30 41.42 -26.65
CA VAL A 219 38.50 41.85 -25.93
C VAL A 219 38.14 43.07 -25.09
N GLY A 220 38.25 42.94 -23.78
CA GLY A 220 37.99 44.00 -22.82
C GLY A 220 39.13 45.01 -22.70
N ALA A 221 38.83 46.20 -22.20
CA ALA A 221 39.86 47.17 -21.84
C ALA A 221 40.73 46.65 -20.67
N ALA A 222 41.98 47.11 -20.59
CA ALA A 222 42.89 46.71 -19.50
C ALA A 222 42.31 47.13 -18.13
N GLY A 223 42.20 46.17 -17.20
CA GLY A 223 41.58 46.36 -15.88
C GLY A 223 40.07 46.05 -15.80
N GLN A 224 39.41 45.75 -16.91
CA GLN A 224 38.00 45.36 -16.91
C GLN A 224 37.80 43.93 -16.36
N VAL A 225 36.93 43.78 -15.37
CA VAL A 225 36.58 42.47 -14.81
C VAL A 225 35.43 41.84 -15.60
N SER A 226 35.47 40.52 -15.76
CA SER A 226 34.32 39.73 -16.25
C SER A 226 34.04 38.56 -15.31
N VAL A 227 32.77 38.18 -15.21
CA VAL A 227 32.27 37.05 -14.40
C VAL A 227 31.58 36.06 -15.32
N GLN A 228 31.69 34.77 -15.02
CA GLN A 228 30.89 33.71 -15.65
C GLN A 228 30.37 32.75 -14.57
N VAL A 229 29.05 32.58 -14.47
CA VAL A 229 28.42 31.50 -13.68
C VAL A 229 28.58 30.17 -14.43
N ILE A 230 29.04 29.15 -13.71
CA ILE A 230 29.30 27.80 -14.22
C ILE A 230 28.57 26.79 -13.32
N PRO A 231 27.73 25.89 -13.88
CA PRO A 231 27.28 25.88 -15.27
C PRO A 231 26.31 27.05 -15.56
N ALA A 232 26.23 27.46 -16.83
CA ALA A 232 25.31 28.53 -17.24
C ALA A 232 23.85 28.05 -17.38
N THR A 233 23.63 26.75 -17.56
CA THR A 233 22.32 26.07 -17.56
C THR A 233 22.47 24.72 -16.83
N THR A 234 21.49 24.32 -16.03
CA THR A 234 21.44 22.98 -15.40
C THR A 234 20.01 22.59 -15.00
N GLU A 235 19.79 21.30 -14.78
CA GLU A 235 18.63 20.78 -14.02
C GLU A 235 19.06 20.52 -12.57
N ILE A 236 18.17 20.73 -11.59
CA ILE A 236 18.40 20.42 -10.17
C ILE A 236 17.12 19.84 -9.56
N THR A 237 17.22 18.65 -8.97
CA THR A 237 16.08 18.02 -8.28
C THR A 237 15.75 18.73 -6.96
N ALA A 238 14.46 18.92 -6.67
CA ALA A 238 14.00 19.51 -5.41
C ALA A 238 14.57 18.80 -4.17
N GLY A 239 14.82 19.57 -3.11
CA GLY A 239 15.48 19.13 -1.87
C GLY A 239 16.99 18.84 -1.99
N SER A 240 17.58 18.85 -3.19
CA SER A 240 19.00 18.53 -3.40
C SER A 240 19.92 19.76 -3.36
N SER A 241 21.19 19.57 -3.03
CA SER A 241 22.21 20.62 -3.09
C SER A 241 23.00 20.58 -4.42
N PHE A 242 23.50 21.73 -4.88
CA PHE A 242 24.27 21.85 -6.12
C PHE A 242 25.38 22.91 -6.01
N GLN A 243 26.58 22.60 -6.52
CA GLN A 243 27.74 23.52 -6.47
C GLN A 243 27.84 24.37 -7.75
N TYR A 244 27.46 25.63 -7.68
CA TYR A 244 27.82 26.63 -8.69
C TYR A 244 29.25 27.14 -8.48
N ARG A 245 29.88 27.62 -9.55
CA ARG A 245 31.17 28.30 -9.51
C ARG A 245 31.08 29.61 -10.28
N ALA A 246 31.80 30.63 -9.83
CA ALA A 246 32.03 31.85 -10.60
C ALA A 246 33.47 31.85 -11.11
N ALA A 247 33.66 31.91 -12.42
CA ALA A 247 34.97 32.18 -13.02
C ALA A 247 35.11 33.70 -13.21
N LEU A 248 36.25 34.27 -12.79
CA LEU A 248 36.53 35.69 -12.92
C LEU A 248 37.81 35.90 -13.73
N ASN A 249 37.75 36.74 -14.75
CA ASN A 249 38.93 37.22 -15.48
C ASN A 249 39.13 38.71 -15.22
N GLY A 250 40.38 39.16 -15.08
CA GLY A 250 40.73 40.56 -14.81
C GLY A 250 40.69 40.99 -13.33
N ALA A 251 40.12 40.18 -12.42
CA ALA A 251 39.87 40.54 -11.02
C ALA A 251 41.13 40.59 -10.09
N GLY A 252 42.33 40.33 -10.62
CA GLY A 252 43.56 40.27 -9.83
C GLY A 252 43.48 39.21 -8.73
N ALA A 253 43.83 39.60 -7.50
CA ALA A 253 43.80 38.71 -6.32
C ALA A 253 42.41 38.59 -5.65
N ASN A 254 41.43 39.44 -6.01
CA ASN A 254 40.10 39.42 -5.40
C ASN A 254 39.10 38.65 -6.27
N THR A 255 39.12 37.32 -6.17
CA THR A 255 38.24 36.42 -6.94
C THR A 255 36.88 36.16 -6.30
N ALA A 256 36.46 36.97 -5.31
CA ALA A 256 35.25 36.73 -4.54
C ALA A 256 33.99 37.36 -5.19
N VAL A 257 32.81 36.77 -4.91
CA VAL A 257 31.52 37.19 -5.46
C VAL A 257 30.42 37.25 -4.40
N LYS A 258 29.37 38.03 -4.68
CA LYS A 258 28.05 37.90 -4.04
C LYS A 258 27.13 37.05 -4.92
N TRP A 259 26.33 36.19 -4.30
CA TRP A 259 25.36 35.33 -4.98
C TRP A 259 23.91 35.78 -4.72
N ALA A 260 23.04 35.64 -5.72
CA ALA A 260 21.62 35.88 -5.60
C ALA A 260 20.79 34.86 -6.41
N ILE A 261 19.59 34.54 -5.93
CA ILE A 261 18.61 33.68 -6.61
C ILE A 261 17.40 34.53 -7.01
N ASN A 262 17.08 34.62 -8.30
CA ASN A 262 16.08 35.56 -8.86
C ASN A 262 16.26 37.00 -8.35
N GLY A 263 17.51 37.45 -8.19
CA GLY A 263 17.86 38.78 -7.66
C GLY A 263 17.80 38.91 -6.12
N ILE A 264 17.33 37.89 -5.39
CA ILE A 264 17.31 37.87 -3.92
C ILE A 264 18.70 37.45 -3.40
N PRO A 265 19.44 38.29 -2.65
CA PRO A 265 20.75 37.93 -2.10
C PRO A 265 20.67 36.67 -1.23
N ASN A 266 21.54 35.69 -1.49
CA ASN A 266 21.55 34.36 -0.85
C ASN A 266 20.27 33.51 -1.03
N GLY A 267 19.25 33.96 -1.77
CA GLY A 267 18.00 33.25 -2.00
C GLY A 267 17.03 33.23 -0.81
N ASN A 268 16.03 32.32 -0.84
CA ASN A 268 15.01 32.18 0.21
C ASN A 268 14.43 30.75 0.27
N ALA A 269 13.54 30.47 1.23
CA ALA A 269 12.96 29.13 1.40
C ALA A 269 12.10 28.64 0.21
N THR A 270 11.54 29.55 -0.59
CA THR A 270 10.65 29.22 -1.73
C THR A 270 11.43 28.92 -3.02
N LEU A 271 12.55 29.60 -3.24
CA LEU A 271 13.38 29.49 -4.45
C LEU A 271 14.69 28.73 -4.22
N GLY A 272 14.94 28.30 -2.98
CA GLY A 272 16.22 27.76 -2.54
C GLY A 272 17.20 28.87 -2.14
N THR A 273 18.19 28.48 -1.34
CA THR A 273 19.24 29.39 -0.82
C THR A 273 20.59 29.07 -1.44
N ILE A 274 21.52 30.02 -1.41
CA ILE A 274 22.89 29.85 -1.90
C ILE A 274 23.91 30.48 -0.94
N SER A 275 24.94 29.71 -0.61
CA SER A 275 26.04 30.16 0.26
C SER A 275 27.04 31.04 -0.50
N ALA A 276 27.87 31.79 0.24
CA ALA A 276 28.98 32.56 -0.33
C ALA A 276 29.95 31.71 -1.17
N GLY A 277 30.09 30.41 -0.85
CA GLY A 277 30.88 29.45 -1.61
C GLY A 277 30.20 28.88 -2.87
N GLY A 278 29.00 29.35 -3.23
CA GLY A 278 28.27 28.90 -4.43
C GLY A 278 27.51 27.57 -4.27
N MET A 279 27.47 26.98 -3.07
CA MET A 279 26.58 25.84 -2.79
C MET A 279 25.14 26.34 -2.69
N TYR A 280 24.34 25.98 -3.69
CA TYR A 280 22.88 26.16 -3.73
C TYR A 280 22.19 24.98 -3.06
N GLN A 281 21.08 25.22 -2.37
CA GLN A 281 20.20 24.23 -1.78
C GLN A 281 18.79 24.43 -2.35
N ALA A 282 18.29 23.44 -3.09
CA ALA A 282 16.97 23.48 -3.68
C ALA A 282 15.85 23.44 -2.60
N PRO A 283 14.72 24.12 -2.83
CA PRO A 283 13.54 24.02 -1.97
C PRO A 283 12.97 22.58 -2.01
N ALA A 284 12.27 22.16 -0.96
CA ALA A 284 11.70 20.82 -0.87
C ALA A 284 10.53 20.59 -1.85
N THR A 285 9.82 21.66 -2.21
CA THR A 285 8.78 21.69 -3.26
C THR A 285 9.29 22.47 -4.46
N VAL A 286 8.91 22.05 -5.67
CA VAL A 286 9.24 22.78 -6.90
C VAL A 286 8.41 24.07 -6.96
N PRO A 287 9.03 25.27 -7.13
CA PRO A 287 8.30 26.53 -7.24
C PRO A 287 7.62 26.67 -8.61
N VAL A 288 6.69 27.63 -8.71
CA VAL A 288 6.04 28.03 -9.97
C VAL A 288 6.34 29.51 -10.24
N PRO A 289 7.02 29.87 -11.36
CA PRO A 289 7.63 28.97 -12.35
C PRO A 289 8.80 28.17 -11.77
N ASN A 290 9.08 27.00 -12.35
CA ASN A 290 10.11 26.08 -11.87
C ASN A 290 11.53 26.43 -12.31
N THR A 291 11.73 27.58 -12.97
CA THR A 291 13.03 28.05 -13.43
C THR A 291 13.55 29.17 -12.54
N ILE A 292 14.78 29.02 -12.04
CA ILE A 292 15.48 30.06 -11.28
C ILE A 292 16.66 30.63 -12.08
N GLN A 293 17.04 31.86 -11.72
CA GLN A 293 18.24 32.56 -12.15
C GLN A 293 19.24 32.61 -11.00
N VAL A 294 20.46 32.14 -11.23
CA VAL A 294 21.56 32.14 -10.26
C VAL A 294 22.57 33.19 -10.70
N GLN A 295 22.60 34.33 -10.01
CA GLN A 295 23.45 35.46 -10.32
C GLN A 295 24.70 35.50 -9.44
N ALA A 296 25.86 35.76 -10.04
CA ALA A 296 27.10 36.12 -9.37
C ALA A 296 27.52 37.55 -9.73
N THR A 297 27.85 38.35 -8.72
CA THR A 297 28.36 39.72 -8.85
C THR A 297 29.76 39.80 -8.26
N SER A 298 30.73 40.33 -9.00
CA SER A 298 32.12 40.46 -8.53
C SER A 298 32.25 41.44 -7.35
N LEU A 299 33.15 41.13 -6.43
CA LEU A 299 33.59 42.04 -5.36
C LEU A 299 34.81 42.88 -5.74
N ALA A 300 35.46 42.59 -6.87
CA ALA A 300 36.51 43.45 -7.45
C ALA A 300 35.91 44.57 -8.32
N ASP A 301 34.73 44.33 -8.90
CA ASP A 301 33.98 45.26 -9.74
C ASP A 301 32.49 44.92 -9.64
N THR A 302 31.71 45.73 -8.93
CA THR A 302 30.28 45.45 -8.71
C THR A 302 29.40 45.69 -9.94
N SER A 303 29.94 46.22 -11.04
CA SER A 303 29.24 46.28 -12.33
C SER A 303 29.36 44.97 -13.12
N ALA A 304 30.43 44.20 -12.87
CA ALA A 304 30.66 42.90 -13.49
C ALA A 304 29.76 41.83 -12.85
N THR A 305 28.71 41.43 -13.56
CA THR A 305 27.75 40.40 -13.14
C THR A 305 27.58 39.31 -14.19
N SER A 306 27.10 38.14 -13.77
CA SER A 306 26.76 37.03 -14.66
C SER A 306 25.61 36.22 -14.06
N THR A 307 24.74 35.67 -14.91
CA THR A 307 23.56 34.91 -14.49
C THR A 307 23.51 33.59 -15.25
N GLY A 308 23.50 32.48 -14.51
CA GLY A 308 23.10 31.16 -15.03
C GLY A 308 21.62 30.89 -14.74
N THR A 309 21.06 29.85 -15.36
CA THR A 309 19.69 29.38 -15.06
C THR A 309 19.67 27.94 -14.57
N ALA A 310 18.72 27.63 -13.70
CA ALA A 310 18.44 26.26 -13.25
C ALA A 310 16.96 25.93 -13.47
N THR A 311 16.70 24.74 -14.01
CA THR A 311 15.35 24.16 -14.04
C THR A 311 15.20 23.23 -12.85
N LEU A 312 14.21 23.49 -12.01
CA LEU A 312 13.91 22.65 -10.85
C LEU A 312 12.91 21.55 -11.24
N THR A 313 13.19 20.32 -10.82
CA THR A 313 12.40 19.13 -11.17
C THR A 313 12.04 18.28 -9.96
N ASN A 314 10.93 17.54 -10.07
CA ASN A 314 10.44 16.68 -9.00
C ASN A 314 11.41 15.50 -8.76
N PRO A 315 11.58 15.06 -7.49
CA PRO A 315 12.38 13.89 -7.17
C PRO A 315 11.72 12.60 -7.67
N ALA A 316 12.53 11.55 -7.79
CA ALA A 316 12.00 10.19 -7.85
C ALA A 316 11.25 9.86 -6.54
N PRO A 317 9.95 9.53 -6.60
CA PRO A 317 9.22 9.04 -5.43
C PRO A 317 9.73 7.65 -5.03
N ILE A 318 9.52 7.26 -3.78
CA ILE A 318 9.87 5.93 -3.26
C ILE A 318 8.60 5.34 -2.65
N VAL A 319 8.24 4.10 -2.99
CA VAL A 319 7.14 3.36 -2.35
C VAL A 319 7.73 2.39 -1.33
N SER A 320 7.30 2.51 -0.08
CA SER A 320 7.71 1.66 1.04
C SER A 320 6.73 0.52 1.29
N ALA A 321 5.42 0.80 1.21
CA ALA A 321 4.36 -0.18 1.36
C ALA A 321 3.10 0.20 0.57
N VAL A 322 2.27 -0.80 0.27
CA VAL A 322 0.92 -0.64 -0.25
C VAL A 322 -0.03 -1.47 0.60
N LEU A 323 -1.13 -0.88 1.04
CA LEU A 323 -2.15 -1.49 1.88
C LEU A 323 -3.53 -1.38 1.22
N PRO A 324 -4.32 -2.46 1.14
CA PRO A 324 -3.94 -3.85 1.47
C PRO A 324 -2.89 -4.40 0.50
N THR A 325 -2.13 -5.41 0.93
CA THR A 325 -1.10 -6.08 0.10
C THR A 325 -1.70 -7.11 -0.87
N THR A 326 -2.97 -7.45 -0.70
CA THR A 326 -3.77 -8.33 -1.56
C THR A 326 -5.14 -7.68 -1.81
N ILE A 327 -5.66 -7.76 -3.04
CA ILE A 327 -7.00 -7.28 -3.42
C ILE A 327 -7.76 -8.33 -4.25
N PRO A 328 -9.10 -8.35 -4.21
CA PRO A 328 -9.90 -9.16 -5.13
C PRO A 328 -9.91 -8.58 -6.56
N VAL A 329 -10.46 -9.34 -7.50
CA VAL A 329 -10.97 -8.80 -8.77
C VAL A 329 -12.26 -8.03 -8.49
N GLY A 330 -12.34 -6.77 -8.92
CA GLY A 330 -13.39 -5.83 -8.53
C GLY A 330 -12.83 -4.46 -8.14
N ASP A 331 -13.67 -3.60 -7.55
CA ASP A 331 -13.26 -2.26 -7.10
C ASP A 331 -12.42 -2.33 -5.82
N PHE A 332 -11.43 -1.44 -5.70
CA PHE A 332 -10.48 -1.40 -4.60
C PHE A 332 -10.02 0.02 -4.25
N THR A 333 -9.53 0.18 -3.02
CA THR A 333 -8.82 1.37 -2.54
C THR A 333 -7.45 0.94 -2.03
N LEU A 334 -6.38 1.67 -2.41
CA LEU A 334 -5.03 1.50 -1.91
C LEU A 334 -4.61 2.71 -1.07
N VAL A 335 -3.99 2.45 0.07
CA VAL A 335 -3.12 3.42 0.78
C VAL A 335 -1.68 3.09 0.39
N VAL A 336 -0.99 4.04 -0.22
CA VAL A 336 0.41 3.88 -0.66
C VAL A 336 1.29 4.77 0.20
N THR A 337 2.16 4.16 1.00
CA THR A 337 3.09 4.89 1.87
C THR A 337 4.52 4.81 1.34
N GLY A 338 5.32 5.84 1.61
CA GLY A 338 6.58 6.03 0.93
C GLY A 338 7.31 7.31 1.30
N GLN A 339 8.06 7.86 0.35
CA GLN A 339 8.79 9.12 0.50
C GLN A 339 8.80 9.92 -0.81
N LYS A 340 8.94 11.24 -0.68
CA LYS A 340 9.14 12.19 -1.79
C LYS A 340 7.98 12.21 -2.81
N PHE A 341 6.76 11.94 -2.36
CA PHE A 341 5.57 12.18 -3.18
C PHE A 341 5.37 13.70 -3.34
N ALA A 342 5.04 14.15 -4.54
CA ALA A 342 4.72 15.54 -4.83
C ALA A 342 3.20 15.75 -4.94
N SER A 343 2.72 16.98 -4.73
CA SER A 343 1.31 17.30 -4.98
C SER A 343 0.98 17.05 -6.46
N GLY A 344 -0.12 16.34 -6.72
CA GLY A 344 -0.47 15.85 -8.06
C GLY A 344 0.25 14.56 -8.48
N ALA A 345 0.90 13.84 -7.56
CA ALA A 345 1.38 12.48 -7.81
C ALA A 345 0.24 11.51 -8.11
N VAL A 346 0.51 10.52 -8.97
CA VAL A 346 -0.48 9.55 -9.47
C VAL A 346 0.02 8.13 -9.22
N VAL A 347 -0.85 7.26 -8.69
CA VAL A 347 -0.59 5.82 -8.58
C VAL A 347 -0.83 5.15 -9.95
N SER A 348 0.12 4.34 -10.38
CA SER A 348 -0.02 3.43 -11.52
C SER A 348 -0.07 1.98 -11.02
N PHE A 349 -1.11 1.26 -11.44
CA PHE A 349 -1.42 -0.12 -11.08
C PHE A 349 -1.39 -0.98 -12.35
N GLY A 350 -0.34 -1.82 -12.49
CA GLY A 350 -0.14 -2.64 -13.69
C GLY A 350 0.07 -1.85 -14.99
N GLY A 351 0.42 -0.56 -14.88
CA GLY A 351 0.52 0.39 -16.00
C GLY A 351 -0.68 1.32 -16.15
N THR A 352 -1.83 1.01 -15.53
CA THR A 352 -3.03 1.87 -15.55
C THR A 352 -2.95 2.95 -14.48
N PHE A 353 -3.13 4.21 -14.85
CA PHE A 353 -3.18 5.33 -13.89
C PHE A 353 -4.51 5.35 -13.14
N LEU A 354 -4.45 5.50 -11.82
CA LEU A 354 -5.60 5.52 -10.93
C LEU A 354 -5.97 6.95 -10.49
N PRO A 355 -7.26 7.27 -10.30
CA PRO A 355 -7.69 8.39 -9.45
C PRO A 355 -6.92 8.36 -8.12
N THR A 356 -6.13 9.42 -7.87
CA THR A 356 -5.19 9.48 -6.75
C THR A 356 -5.39 10.77 -5.96
N THR A 357 -5.55 10.66 -4.65
CA THR A 357 -5.60 11.76 -3.69
C THR A 357 -4.24 11.89 -3.00
N PHE A 358 -3.60 13.05 -3.14
CA PHE A 358 -2.38 13.36 -2.41
C PHE A 358 -2.69 13.69 -0.95
N VAL A 359 -2.17 12.90 0.00
CA VAL A 359 -2.34 13.13 1.44
C VAL A 359 -1.12 13.85 2.00
N SER A 360 0.08 13.36 1.73
CA SER A 360 1.34 13.97 2.19
C SER A 360 2.53 13.57 1.31
N ALA A 361 3.70 14.17 1.56
CA ALA A 361 4.95 13.78 0.89
C ALA A 361 5.41 12.32 1.19
N THR A 362 4.68 11.60 2.04
CA THR A 362 4.92 10.20 2.44
C THR A 362 3.70 9.30 2.25
N GLU A 363 2.56 9.82 1.81
CA GLU A 363 1.32 9.05 1.65
C GLU A 363 0.43 9.59 0.51
N VAL A 364 -0.08 8.68 -0.31
CA VAL A 364 -1.20 8.94 -1.25
C VAL A 364 -2.23 7.82 -1.16
N THR A 365 -3.49 8.14 -1.40
CA THR A 365 -4.56 7.13 -1.54
C THR A 365 -5.04 7.08 -2.98
N ALA A 366 -5.42 5.91 -3.49
CA ALA A 366 -5.89 5.75 -4.86
C ALA A 366 -6.99 4.70 -4.96
N THR A 367 -7.94 4.88 -5.88
CA THR A 367 -9.04 3.93 -6.13
C THR A 367 -8.96 3.37 -7.55
N GLY A 368 -9.48 2.16 -7.76
CA GLY A 368 -9.47 1.52 -9.07
C GLY A 368 -10.30 0.25 -9.14
N THR A 369 -10.31 -0.36 -10.31
CA THR A 369 -10.99 -1.65 -10.56
C THR A 369 -9.95 -2.64 -11.10
N ALA A 370 -9.78 -3.77 -10.42
CA ALA A 370 -8.91 -4.86 -10.85
C ALA A 370 -9.70 -5.82 -11.74
N THR A 371 -9.21 -6.09 -12.96
CA THR A 371 -9.83 -7.06 -13.88
C THR A 371 -9.32 -8.48 -13.64
N SER A 372 -10.10 -9.49 -14.05
CA SER A 372 -9.67 -10.90 -14.02
C SER A 372 -8.42 -11.17 -14.89
N THR A 373 -8.16 -10.33 -15.89
CA THR A 373 -6.92 -10.34 -16.71
C THR A 373 -5.70 -9.73 -16.01
N GLN A 374 -5.88 -9.03 -14.89
CA GLN A 374 -4.79 -8.52 -14.04
C GLN A 374 -4.55 -9.41 -12.81
N ALA A 375 -5.19 -10.57 -12.72
CA ALA A 375 -5.10 -11.45 -11.57
C ALA A 375 -3.74 -12.18 -11.50
N GLY A 376 -3.16 -12.26 -10.30
CA GLY A 376 -1.75 -12.56 -10.05
C GLY A 376 -0.99 -11.34 -9.48
N THR A 377 0.34 -11.36 -9.51
CA THR A 377 1.16 -10.23 -9.03
C THR A 377 1.05 -9.02 -9.96
N VAL A 378 0.60 -7.88 -9.44
CA VAL A 378 0.56 -6.59 -10.14
C VAL A 378 1.53 -5.61 -9.51
N GLN A 379 2.28 -4.92 -10.36
CA GLN A 379 3.23 -3.89 -9.93
C GLN A 379 2.51 -2.56 -9.70
N VAL A 380 2.66 -2.01 -8.49
CA VAL A 380 2.21 -0.68 -8.10
C VAL A 380 3.40 0.27 -8.10
N THR A 381 3.24 1.46 -8.68
CA THR A 381 4.24 2.54 -8.65
C THR A 381 3.56 3.88 -8.41
N VAL A 382 4.29 4.86 -7.88
CA VAL A 382 3.87 6.27 -7.83
C VAL A 382 4.66 7.04 -8.88
N ILE A 383 4.00 7.97 -9.57
CA ILE A 383 4.59 8.87 -10.55
C ILE A 383 4.39 10.30 -10.05
N ASN A 384 5.49 11.03 -9.82
CA ASN A 384 5.43 12.46 -9.57
C ASN A 384 5.17 13.20 -10.90
N PRO A 385 4.35 14.28 -10.92
CA PRO A 385 4.03 15.01 -12.13
C PRO A 385 5.24 15.77 -12.67
N ASP A 386 5.11 16.34 -13.87
CA ASP A 386 6.05 17.32 -14.37
C ASP A 386 6.07 18.60 -13.49
N PRO A 387 7.20 19.33 -13.41
CA PRO A 387 8.38 19.22 -14.29
C PRO A 387 9.36 18.10 -13.91
N GLY A 388 9.79 17.36 -14.92
CA GLY A 388 10.79 16.30 -14.83
C GLY A 388 10.24 15.00 -14.24
N SER A 389 9.01 14.61 -14.61
CA SER A 389 8.28 13.46 -14.06
C SER A 389 9.14 12.20 -13.88
N LYS A 390 8.97 11.51 -12.74
CA LYS A 390 9.70 10.29 -12.35
C LYS A 390 8.75 9.26 -11.74
N THR A 391 8.96 7.99 -12.08
CA THR A 391 8.33 6.81 -11.46
C THR A 391 9.14 6.32 -10.25
N SER A 392 8.47 5.72 -9.27
CA SER A 392 9.09 5.06 -8.13
C SER A 392 9.70 3.69 -8.45
N ASN A 393 10.33 3.07 -7.46
CA ASN A 393 10.42 1.60 -7.40
C ASN A 393 9.01 0.98 -7.48
N ALA A 394 8.91 -0.22 -8.07
CA ALA A 394 7.68 -1.00 -8.03
C ALA A 394 7.53 -1.70 -6.67
N PHE A 395 6.29 -1.74 -6.17
CA PHE A 395 5.86 -2.60 -5.08
C PHE A 395 4.97 -3.70 -5.66
N ALA A 396 5.20 -4.96 -5.25
CA ALA A 396 4.45 -6.10 -5.73
C ALA A 396 3.18 -6.30 -4.87
N LEU A 397 2.02 -6.14 -5.47
CA LEU A 397 0.70 -6.35 -4.84
C LEU A 397 0.03 -7.58 -5.46
N GLN A 398 -0.66 -8.40 -4.67
CA GLN A 398 -1.37 -9.57 -5.18
C GLN A 398 -2.81 -9.24 -5.56
N VAL A 399 -3.17 -9.43 -6.82
CA VAL A 399 -4.57 -9.43 -7.27
C VAL A 399 -5.04 -10.88 -7.29
N GLY A 400 -6.16 -11.17 -6.63
CA GLY A 400 -6.67 -12.54 -6.50
C GLY A 400 -7.00 -13.20 -7.84
N SER A 401 -6.12 -14.09 -8.31
CA SER A 401 -6.48 -15.19 -9.24
C SER A 401 -6.94 -16.43 -8.46
N VAL A 402 -7.58 -16.20 -7.31
CA VAL A 402 -8.27 -17.21 -6.51
C VAL A 402 -9.75 -17.17 -6.88
N ALA A 403 -10.29 -18.33 -7.29
CA ALA A 403 -11.67 -18.62 -6.93
C ALA A 403 -11.74 -18.57 -5.40
N ASN A 404 -12.68 -17.80 -4.85
CA ASN A 404 -12.73 -17.52 -3.41
C ASN A 404 -12.60 -18.82 -2.60
N THR A 405 -11.67 -18.85 -1.65
CA THR A 405 -11.35 -20.01 -0.82
C THR A 405 -12.57 -20.51 -0.05
N VAL A 406 -13.54 -19.62 0.22
CA VAL A 406 -14.90 -19.93 0.68
C VAL A 406 -15.94 -19.06 -0.04
N SER A 407 -17.21 -19.47 -0.02
CA SER A 407 -18.31 -18.67 -0.59
C SER A 407 -18.54 -17.37 0.20
N ALA A 408 -19.22 -16.39 -0.41
CA ALA A 408 -19.62 -15.17 0.30
C ALA A 408 -20.54 -15.45 1.50
N ALA A 409 -21.44 -16.44 1.36
CA ALA A 409 -22.31 -16.88 2.45
C ALA A 409 -21.50 -17.47 3.60
N ALA A 410 -20.55 -18.36 3.30
CA ALA A 410 -19.69 -18.99 4.29
C ALA A 410 -18.76 -18.00 5.01
N ALA A 411 -18.19 -17.04 4.26
CA ALA A 411 -17.39 -15.97 4.82
C ALA A 411 -18.20 -15.04 5.73
N ALA A 412 -19.40 -14.63 5.31
CA ALA A 412 -20.30 -13.80 6.11
C ALA A 412 -20.78 -14.54 7.38
N ARG A 413 -21.15 -15.83 7.26
CA ARG A 413 -21.56 -16.67 8.39
C ARG A 413 -20.44 -16.84 9.42
N LEU A 414 -19.21 -17.11 8.97
CA LEU A 414 -18.05 -17.14 9.88
C LEU A 414 -17.88 -15.77 10.57
N LEU A 415 -17.98 -14.67 9.84
CA LEU A 415 -17.77 -13.32 10.37
C LEU A 415 -18.84 -12.88 11.38
N GLU A 416 -20.08 -13.37 11.29
CA GLU A 416 -21.10 -13.09 12.30
C GLU A 416 -20.75 -13.77 13.63
N GLN A 417 -20.50 -15.08 13.58
CA GLN A 417 -20.12 -15.91 14.73
C GLN A 417 -18.77 -15.52 15.37
N SER A 418 -17.83 -15.02 14.57
CA SER A 418 -16.43 -14.73 15.00
C SER A 418 -16.07 -13.24 15.11
N SER A 419 -16.99 -12.31 14.85
CA SER A 419 -16.75 -10.87 14.97
C SER A 419 -17.97 -10.12 15.48
N TRP A 420 -17.85 -8.80 15.67
CA TRP A 420 -18.98 -7.94 16.00
C TRP A 420 -19.84 -7.55 14.78
N GLY A 421 -19.54 -8.15 13.61
CA GLY A 421 -20.40 -8.13 12.44
C GLY A 421 -19.65 -8.03 11.12
N VAL A 422 -20.33 -8.40 10.05
CA VAL A 422 -19.79 -8.42 8.68
C VAL A 422 -19.66 -6.98 8.15
N ASN A 423 -18.59 -6.70 7.40
CA ASN A 423 -18.48 -5.51 6.56
C ASN A 423 -17.83 -5.90 5.21
N PRO A 424 -17.92 -5.07 4.15
CA PRO A 424 -17.43 -5.46 2.82
C PRO A 424 -15.94 -5.82 2.77
N ALA A 425 -15.11 -5.17 3.61
CA ALA A 425 -13.66 -5.43 3.65
C ALA A 425 -13.34 -6.76 4.34
N SER A 426 -13.94 -7.05 5.50
CA SER A 426 -13.75 -8.33 6.20
C SER A 426 -14.33 -9.50 5.41
N LEU A 427 -15.50 -9.31 4.78
CA LEU A 427 -16.12 -10.28 3.88
C LEU A 427 -15.19 -10.67 2.73
N SER A 428 -14.70 -9.66 1.99
CA SER A 428 -13.77 -9.87 0.86
C SER A 428 -12.46 -10.53 1.31
N HIS A 429 -11.97 -10.18 2.50
CA HIS A 429 -10.76 -10.77 3.08
C HIS A 429 -10.94 -12.25 3.42
N VAL A 430 -11.99 -12.63 4.16
CA VAL A 430 -12.27 -14.03 4.50
C VAL A 430 -12.54 -14.88 3.25
N GLN A 431 -13.23 -14.33 2.25
CA GLN A 431 -13.39 -14.99 0.94
C GLN A 431 -12.03 -15.27 0.25
N ALA A 432 -11.05 -14.39 0.39
CA ALA A 432 -9.72 -14.57 -0.18
C ALA A 432 -8.88 -15.58 0.62
N VAL A 433 -8.70 -15.36 1.93
CA VAL A 433 -7.76 -16.17 2.75
C VAL A 433 -8.34 -17.50 3.24
N GLY A 434 -9.67 -17.61 3.34
CA GLY A 434 -10.35 -18.78 3.90
C GLY A 434 -10.34 -18.84 5.42
N MET A 435 -11.26 -19.62 5.99
CA MET A 435 -11.59 -19.59 7.42
C MET A 435 -10.38 -19.82 8.34
N GLN A 436 -9.61 -20.88 8.09
CA GLN A 436 -8.50 -21.26 8.95
C GLN A 436 -7.37 -20.21 8.97
N ALA A 437 -7.14 -19.51 7.85
CA ALA A 437 -6.17 -18.43 7.78
C ALA A 437 -6.66 -17.20 8.56
N PHE A 438 -7.91 -16.80 8.37
CA PHE A 438 -8.53 -15.72 9.13
C PHE A 438 -8.52 -15.98 10.64
N LEU A 439 -8.86 -17.19 11.09
CA LEU A 439 -8.77 -17.55 12.51
C LEU A 439 -7.32 -17.46 13.02
N ASN A 440 -6.33 -17.90 12.25
CA ASN A 440 -4.91 -17.76 12.62
C ASN A 440 -4.47 -16.29 12.74
N GLU A 441 -4.94 -15.41 11.87
CA GLU A 441 -4.72 -13.96 11.97
C GLU A 441 -5.39 -13.38 13.22
N GLN A 442 -6.65 -13.76 13.51
CA GLN A 442 -7.39 -13.33 14.69
C GLN A 442 -6.74 -13.80 16.00
N PHE A 443 -6.20 -15.02 16.05
CA PHE A 443 -5.45 -15.51 17.21
C PHE A 443 -4.12 -14.77 17.41
N ALA A 444 -3.51 -14.27 16.33
CA ALA A 444 -2.27 -13.49 16.35
C ALA A 444 -2.50 -11.97 16.50
N ALA A 445 -3.76 -11.50 16.43
CA ALA A 445 -4.09 -10.09 16.47
C ALA A 445 -3.71 -9.43 17.81
N PRO A 446 -3.07 -8.24 17.81
CA PRO A 446 -2.80 -7.45 19.00
C PRO A 446 -4.09 -7.13 19.79
N ILE A 447 -3.99 -7.10 21.11
CA ILE A 447 -5.16 -6.94 22.00
C ILE A 447 -5.68 -5.49 21.99
N SER A 448 -6.98 -5.29 21.79
CA SER A 448 -7.67 -4.00 21.96
C SER A 448 -7.93 -3.72 23.44
N THR A 449 -6.88 -3.29 24.15
CA THR A 449 -6.95 -3.08 25.61
C THR A 449 -7.96 -2.00 26.02
N PHE A 450 -8.52 -2.16 27.21
CA PHE A 450 -9.22 -1.11 27.93
C PHE A 450 -8.18 -0.27 28.70
N PRO A 451 -8.06 1.05 28.46
CA PRO A 451 -7.14 1.91 29.20
C PRO A 451 -7.64 2.12 30.64
N ALA A 452 -6.72 2.50 31.54
CA ALA A 452 -7.11 2.90 32.89
C ALA A 452 -8.01 4.16 32.84
N PRO A 453 -9.08 4.21 33.66
CA PRO A 453 -9.92 5.40 33.78
C PRO A 453 -9.19 6.52 34.55
N GLY A 454 -9.57 7.77 34.28
CA GLY A 454 -9.18 8.93 35.08
C GLY A 454 -10.07 9.14 36.31
N ASP A 455 -9.67 10.07 37.18
CA ASP A 455 -10.27 10.29 38.52
C ASP A 455 -11.77 10.68 38.51
N ASN A 456 -12.34 11.03 37.35
CA ASN A 456 -13.73 11.46 37.20
C ASN A 456 -14.53 10.60 36.19
N ASP A 457 -13.94 9.52 35.65
CA ASP A 457 -14.64 8.63 34.73
C ASP A 457 -15.57 7.68 35.51
N ASP A 458 -16.68 7.29 34.88
CA ASP A 458 -17.67 6.33 35.40
C ASP A 458 -17.79 5.09 34.49
N MET A 459 -18.81 4.26 34.71
CA MET A 459 -19.01 3.05 33.89
C MET A 459 -19.24 3.34 32.40
N SER A 460 -19.70 4.55 32.01
CA SER A 460 -19.88 4.92 30.60
C SER A 460 -18.56 4.98 29.85
N PHE A 461 -17.43 5.28 30.52
CA PHE A 461 -16.08 5.19 29.94
C PHE A 461 -15.78 3.77 29.45
N VAL A 462 -16.11 2.75 30.27
CA VAL A 462 -15.88 1.34 29.93
C VAL A 462 -16.84 0.88 28.84
N GLN A 463 -18.12 1.28 28.90
CA GLN A 463 -19.13 0.95 27.89
C GLN A 463 -18.80 1.56 26.52
N LYS A 464 -18.38 2.84 26.48
CA LYS A 464 -17.91 3.53 25.26
C LYS A 464 -16.67 2.86 24.67
N ARG A 465 -15.70 2.50 25.51
CA ARG A 465 -14.51 1.75 25.08
C ARG A 465 -14.85 0.38 24.51
N PHE A 466 -15.78 -0.33 25.13
CA PHE A 466 -16.27 -1.63 24.66
C PHE A 466 -16.86 -1.52 23.24
N PHE A 467 -17.78 -0.59 22.98
CA PHE A 467 -18.30 -0.39 21.62
C PHE A 467 -17.24 0.10 20.63
N THR A 468 -16.33 1.00 21.05
CA THR A 468 -15.21 1.44 20.20
C THR A 468 -14.34 0.26 19.75
N ASN A 469 -13.94 -0.59 20.70
CA ASN A 469 -13.14 -1.79 20.45
C ASN A 469 -13.90 -2.78 19.55
N ALA A 470 -15.19 -3.00 19.81
CA ALA A 470 -16.04 -3.90 19.04
C ALA A 470 -16.17 -3.47 17.57
N LEU A 471 -16.37 -2.18 17.33
CA LEU A 471 -16.51 -1.64 15.98
C LEU A 471 -15.18 -1.62 15.21
N THR A 472 -14.07 -1.25 15.87
CA THR A 472 -12.82 -0.85 15.18
C THR A 472 -11.61 -1.77 15.42
N GLY A 473 -11.60 -2.60 16.46
CA GLY A 473 -10.44 -3.41 16.86
C GLY A 473 -10.15 -4.56 15.91
N GLN A 474 -8.86 -4.78 15.63
CA GLN A 474 -8.34 -5.86 14.76
C GLN A 474 -8.59 -7.28 15.27
N ASP A 475 -8.77 -7.44 16.58
CA ASP A 475 -8.88 -8.70 17.34
C ASP A 475 -10.35 -9.08 17.65
N GLN A 476 -11.21 -8.92 16.66
CA GLN A 476 -12.66 -9.16 16.74
C GLN A 476 -13.03 -10.47 17.46
N LEU A 477 -12.38 -11.59 17.13
CA LEU A 477 -12.66 -12.89 17.75
C LEU A 477 -12.28 -12.91 19.23
N ARG A 478 -11.16 -12.28 19.61
CA ARG A 478 -10.70 -12.21 21.00
C ARG A 478 -11.73 -11.51 21.85
N GLN A 479 -12.29 -10.42 21.33
CA GLN A 479 -13.33 -9.64 22.01
C GLN A 479 -14.66 -10.41 22.08
N ARG A 480 -15.07 -11.12 21.02
CA ARG A 480 -16.29 -11.97 21.03
C ARG A 480 -16.18 -13.10 22.05
N VAL A 481 -15.03 -13.77 22.12
CA VAL A 481 -14.77 -14.82 23.12
C VAL A 481 -14.68 -14.23 24.53
N ALA A 482 -13.97 -13.12 24.74
CA ALA A 482 -13.90 -12.44 26.04
C ALA A 482 -15.29 -12.00 26.56
N TRP A 483 -16.12 -11.47 25.66
CA TRP A 483 -17.52 -11.13 25.98
C TRP A 483 -18.33 -12.37 26.33
N GLY A 484 -18.27 -13.43 25.51
CA GLY A 484 -18.94 -14.72 25.78
C GLY A 484 -18.53 -15.32 27.13
N LEU A 485 -17.23 -15.33 27.45
CA LEU A 485 -16.72 -15.76 28.75
C LEU A 485 -17.26 -14.89 29.90
N SER A 486 -17.40 -13.57 29.71
CA SER A 486 -18.00 -12.68 30.71
C SER A 486 -19.51 -12.86 30.90
N GLN A 487 -20.19 -13.57 29.98
CA GLN A 487 -21.59 -13.99 30.14
C GLN A 487 -21.74 -15.35 30.84
N ILE A 488 -20.68 -16.18 30.83
CA ILE A 488 -20.61 -17.48 31.52
C ILE A 488 -20.13 -17.25 32.97
N ILE A 489 -19.07 -16.46 33.12
CA ILE A 489 -18.43 -16.13 34.40
C ILE A 489 -18.84 -14.69 34.76
N VAL A 490 -20.00 -14.59 35.40
CA VAL A 490 -20.74 -13.33 35.56
C VAL A 490 -20.25 -12.50 36.74
N THR A 491 -20.11 -11.18 36.52
CA THR A 491 -20.10 -10.15 37.57
C THR A 491 -21.00 -8.99 37.13
N SER A 492 -21.35 -8.08 38.04
CA SER A 492 -22.25 -6.96 37.72
C SER A 492 -21.85 -5.62 38.34
N ALA A 493 -21.89 -4.58 37.53
CA ALA A 493 -21.76 -3.19 37.95
C ALA A 493 -22.92 -2.72 38.85
N VAL A 494 -24.02 -3.49 38.94
CA VAL A 494 -25.09 -3.28 39.95
C VAL A 494 -24.55 -3.48 41.37
N LYS A 495 -23.58 -4.38 41.60
CA LYS A 495 -22.88 -4.54 42.88
C LYS A 495 -21.56 -3.76 42.91
N ILE A 496 -20.84 -3.68 41.78
CA ILE A 496 -19.49 -3.11 41.69
C ILE A 496 -19.47 -1.95 40.69
N ASN A 497 -20.11 -0.83 41.04
CA ASN A 497 -20.16 0.36 40.18
C ASN A 497 -18.81 1.11 40.19
N ASN A 498 -17.79 0.53 39.55
CA ASN A 498 -16.41 1.03 39.54
C ASN A 498 -15.73 0.72 38.18
N PRO A 499 -15.36 1.74 37.38
CA PRO A 499 -14.78 1.50 36.06
C PRO A 499 -13.40 0.85 36.13
N SER A 500 -12.61 1.05 37.20
CA SER A 500 -11.31 0.38 37.35
C SER A 500 -11.46 -1.13 37.51
N ALA A 501 -12.55 -1.58 38.17
CA ALA A 501 -12.87 -2.99 38.29
C ALA A 501 -13.18 -3.60 36.90
N PHE A 502 -14.06 -2.98 36.13
CA PHE A 502 -14.46 -3.51 34.82
C PHE A 502 -13.38 -3.38 33.74
N VAL A 503 -12.49 -2.37 33.80
CA VAL A 503 -11.29 -2.30 32.98
C VAL A 503 -10.33 -3.47 33.27
N ALA A 504 -10.11 -3.81 34.55
CA ALA A 504 -9.31 -4.99 34.91
C ALA A 504 -9.97 -6.29 34.43
N TRP A 505 -11.28 -6.43 34.66
CA TRP A 505 -12.09 -7.60 34.28
C TRP A 505 -12.08 -7.89 32.77
N GLN A 506 -12.28 -6.87 31.94
CA GLN A 506 -12.29 -7.02 30.49
C GLN A 506 -10.89 -7.21 29.89
N ASN A 507 -9.85 -6.64 30.49
CA ASN A 507 -8.47 -6.93 30.07
C ASN A 507 -8.04 -8.37 30.43
N MET A 508 -8.46 -8.91 31.59
CA MET A 508 -8.25 -10.30 31.98
C MET A 508 -8.84 -11.27 30.95
N PHE A 509 -10.15 -11.17 30.66
CA PHE A 509 -10.78 -12.04 29.66
C PHE A 509 -10.16 -11.91 28.25
N GLN A 510 -9.70 -10.73 27.83
CA GLN A 510 -9.02 -10.59 26.53
C GLN A 510 -7.65 -11.27 26.48
N ASN A 511 -6.91 -11.30 27.60
CA ASN A 511 -5.67 -12.07 27.68
C ASN A 511 -5.97 -13.58 27.59
N ASP A 512 -6.92 -14.05 28.38
CA ASP A 512 -7.22 -15.49 28.56
C ASP A 512 -8.12 -16.11 27.49
N ALA A 513 -8.78 -15.31 26.64
CA ALA A 513 -9.70 -15.79 25.59
C ALA A 513 -9.11 -16.91 24.69
N PHE A 514 -7.80 -16.92 24.49
CA PHE A 514 -7.07 -17.95 23.72
C PHE A 514 -6.01 -18.68 24.58
N GLY A 515 -6.14 -18.61 25.91
CA GLY A 515 -5.25 -19.24 26.89
C GLY A 515 -5.74 -20.64 27.28
N ASN A 516 -5.47 -21.02 28.54
CA ASN A 516 -5.96 -22.27 29.11
C ASN A 516 -7.06 -22.00 30.15
N PHE A 517 -8.12 -22.81 30.16
CA PHE A 517 -9.22 -22.69 31.11
C PHE A 517 -8.77 -22.79 32.58
N SER A 518 -7.70 -23.53 32.88
CA SER A 518 -7.12 -23.57 34.23
C SER A 518 -6.46 -22.25 34.64
N THR A 519 -5.90 -21.50 33.68
CA THR A 519 -5.38 -20.15 33.93
C THR A 519 -6.55 -19.19 34.13
N LEU A 520 -7.50 -19.18 33.19
CA LEU A 520 -8.70 -18.34 33.28
C LEU A 520 -9.44 -18.51 34.62
N LEU A 521 -9.67 -19.75 35.07
CA LEU A 521 -10.36 -20.00 36.34
C LEU A 521 -9.53 -19.53 37.55
N THR A 522 -8.20 -19.59 37.47
CA THR A 522 -7.30 -19.07 38.52
C THR A 522 -7.35 -17.54 38.60
N ASP A 523 -7.24 -16.86 37.47
CA ASP A 523 -7.25 -15.40 37.40
C ASP A 523 -8.66 -14.84 37.70
N VAL A 524 -9.72 -15.55 37.32
CA VAL A 524 -11.09 -15.31 37.79
C VAL A 524 -11.20 -15.44 39.32
N THR A 525 -10.64 -16.50 39.92
CA THR A 525 -10.70 -16.71 41.38
C THR A 525 -9.94 -15.63 42.15
N LEU A 526 -8.77 -15.24 41.65
CA LEU A 526 -7.92 -14.24 42.27
C LEU A 526 -8.29 -12.80 41.88
N SER A 527 -9.23 -12.59 40.96
CA SER A 527 -9.71 -11.25 40.61
C SER A 527 -10.44 -10.62 41.79
N PRO A 528 -10.02 -9.44 42.30
CA PRO A 528 -10.76 -8.72 43.33
C PRO A 528 -12.18 -8.31 42.89
N VAL A 529 -12.46 -8.29 41.57
CA VAL A 529 -13.82 -8.07 41.03
C VAL A 529 -14.72 -9.24 41.39
N MET A 530 -14.30 -10.47 41.10
CA MET A 530 -15.02 -11.69 41.48
C MET A 530 -15.04 -11.89 42.99
N GLY A 531 -13.91 -11.61 43.66
CA GLY A 531 -13.77 -11.66 45.10
C GLY A 531 -14.77 -10.77 45.85
N ASN A 532 -15.03 -9.56 45.34
CA ASN A 532 -16.11 -8.70 45.81
C ASN A 532 -17.49 -9.27 45.41
N TYR A 533 -17.67 -9.65 44.13
CA TYR A 533 -18.97 -10.04 43.60
C TYR A 533 -19.61 -11.21 44.36
N LEU A 534 -18.83 -12.25 44.71
CA LEU A 534 -19.28 -13.44 45.43
C LEU A 534 -18.69 -13.57 46.85
N ASP A 535 -18.29 -12.45 47.45
CA ASP A 535 -17.93 -12.34 48.87
C ASP A 535 -16.78 -13.25 49.35
N MET A 536 -15.91 -13.70 48.43
CA MET A 536 -14.65 -14.40 48.76
C MET A 536 -13.60 -13.44 49.34
N VAL A 537 -13.62 -12.16 48.97
CA VAL A 537 -12.64 -11.20 49.47
C VAL A 537 -12.86 -10.94 50.97
N ASN A 538 -11.82 -11.19 51.75
CA ASN A 538 -11.82 -11.21 53.22
C ASN A 538 -12.63 -12.36 53.86
N ASN A 539 -12.88 -13.44 53.11
CA ASN A 539 -13.41 -14.69 53.65
C ASN A 539 -12.40 -15.28 54.67
N ASP A 540 -12.80 -15.30 55.94
CA ASP A 540 -11.96 -15.68 57.08
C ASP A 540 -12.23 -17.15 57.46
N LYS A 541 -11.27 -17.80 58.10
CA LYS A 541 -11.43 -19.16 58.64
C LYS A 541 -12.48 -19.25 59.75
N PRO A 542 -13.01 -20.45 60.06
CA PRO A 542 -14.01 -20.62 61.11
C PRO A 542 -13.62 -20.00 62.46
N GLY A 543 -14.54 -19.26 63.09
CA GLY A 543 -14.27 -18.59 64.36
C GLY A 543 -15.51 -18.00 65.04
N ASN A 544 -15.62 -18.16 66.37
CA ASN A 544 -16.69 -17.60 67.20
C ASN A 544 -18.15 -17.85 66.69
N GLY A 545 -18.38 -18.99 66.05
CA GLY A 545 -19.70 -19.35 65.49
C GLY A 545 -19.95 -18.86 64.06
N THR A 546 -18.98 -18.19 63.44
CA THR A 546 -18.99 -17.84 62.01
C THR A 546 -18.24 -18.93 61.22
N ASN A 547 -18.84 -19.38 60.12
CA ASN A 547 -18.21 -20.25 59.12
C ASN A 547 -17.75 -19.44 57.90
N PRO A 548 -16.83 -19.97 57.07
CA PRO A 548 -16.49 -19.41 55.76
C PRO A 548 -17.72 -19.22 54.86
N ASN A 549 -17.65 -18.24 53.96
CA ASN A 549 -18.70 -17.96 53.01
C ASN A 549 -18.69 -19.01 51.87
N GLU A 550 -19.85 -19.62 51.62
CA GLU A 550 -20.04 -20.63 50.59
C GLU A 550 -20.31 -20.07 49.18
N ASN A 551 -20.68 -18.79 49.05
CA ASN A 551 -21.16 -18.20 47.79
C ASN A 551 -20.22 -18.49 46.61
N TYR A 552 -18.93 -18.17 46.75
CA TYR A 552 -17.96 -18.43 45.69
C TYR A 552 -17.76 -19.92 45.40
N ALA A 553 -17.72 -20.78 46.43
CA ALA A 553 -17.59 -22.23 46.28
C ALA A 553 -18.80 -22.86 45.57
N ARG A 554 -19.99 -22.29 45.76
CA ARG A 554 -21.22 -22.69 45.08
C ARG A 554 -21.17 -22.30 43.61
N GLU A 555 -20.99 -21.01 43.29
CA GLU A 555 -21.11 -20.56 41.90
C GLU A 555 -19.92 -20.94 41.01
N ILE A 556 -18.70 -21.08 41.54
CA ILE A 556 -17.56 -21.58 40.77
C ILE A 556 -17.83 -22.97 40.21
N MET A 557 -18.53 -23.83 40.97
CA MET A 557 -18.99 -25.13 40.52
C MET A 557 -20.25 -25.02 39.65
N GLN A 558 -21.30 -24.41 40.21
CA GLN A 558 -22.67 -24.40 39.69
C GLN A 558 -22.81 -23.70 38.34
N LEU A 559 -22.18 -22.54 38.17
CA LEU A 559 -22.36 -21.67 37.02
C LEU A 559 -21.11 -21.60 36.14
N PHE A 560 -19.92 -21.62 36.76
CA PHE A 560 -18.67 -21.27 36.06
C PHE A 560 -17.82 -22.48 35.61
N SER A 561 -18.15 -23.72 35.97
CA SER A 561 -17.31 -24.87 35.58
C SER A 561 -17.99 -26.23 35.38
N ILE A 562 -18.90 -26.70 36.26
CA ILE A 562 -19.38 -28.10 36.20
C ILE A 562 -20.91 -28.28 36.15
N GLY A 563 -21.70 -27.29 36.58
CA GLY A 563 -23.16 -27.44 36.64
C GLY A 563 -23.64 -28.28 37.82
N LEU A 564 -24.98 -28.36 37.98
CA LEU A 564 -25.64 -29.10 39.05
C LEU A 564 -25.68 -30.61 38.84
N GLU A 565 -25.73 -31.07 37.60
CA GLU A 565 -25.98 -32.47 37.22
C GLU A 565 -24.83 -33.06 36.40
N GLN A 566 -24.49 -34.33 36.62
CA GLN A 566 -23.43 -35.05 35.92
C GLN A 566 -23.77 -35.16 34.42
N LEU A 567 -22.78 -34.90 33.57
CA LEU A 567 -22.94 -34.86 32.11
C LEU A 567 -22.23 -36.04 31.44
N ASN A 568 -22.84 -36.57 30.38
CA ASN A 568 -22.16 -37.37 29.38
C ASN A 568 -21.18 -36.47 28.59
N PRO A 569 -20.20 -37.03 27.87
CA PRO A 569 -19.27 -36.24 27.06
C PRO A 569 -19.93 -35.36 25.99
N ASP A 570 -21.15 -35.71 25.58
CA ASP A 570 -22.00 -34.98 24.62
C ASP A 570 -22.88 -33.89 25.26
N GLY A 571 -22.74 -33.63 26.57
CA GLY A 571 -23.54 -32.64 27.30
C GLY A 571 -24.96 -33.08 27.67
N THR A 572 -25.37 -34.30 27.35
CA THR A 572 -26.64 -34.86 27.87
C THR A 572 -26.50 -35.25 29.35
N LEU A 573 -27.62 -35.26 30.08
CA LEU A 573 -27.63 -35.62 31.50
C LEU A 573 -27.32 -37.11 31.73
N GLN A 574 -26.48 -37.42 32.71
CA GLN A 574 -26.39 -38.76 33.28
C GLN A 574 -27.59 -38.99 34.19
N LEU A 575 -28.30 -40.09 33.98
CA LEU A 575 -29.48 -40.48 34.76
C LEU A 575 -29.21 -41.72 35.61
N ASP A 576 -29.81 -41.76 36.79
CA ASP A 576 -29.76 -42.92 37.69
C ASP A 576 -30.69 -44.05 37.24
N ALA A 577 -30.75 -45.14 38.01
CA ALA A 577 -31.62 -46.29 37.74
C ALA A 577 -33.14 -45.99 37.86
N SER A 578 -33.54 -44.80 38.33
CA SER A 578 -34.92 -44.32 38.31
C SER A 578 -35.24 -43.40 37.13
N GLY A 579 -34.23 -42.96 36.37
CA GLY A 579 -34.35 -41.94 35.33
C GLY A 579 -34.22 -40.51 35.84
N SER A 580 -33.74 -40.31 37.09
CA SER A 580 -33.49 -38.99 37.67
C SER A 580 -32.06 -38.52 37.36
N PRO A 581 -31.82 -37.21 37.13
CA PRO A 581 -30.47 -36.66 37.03
C PRO A 581 -29.60 -36.98 38.25
N ILE A 582 -28.30 -37.18 38.02
CA ILE A 582 -27.32 -37.47 39.06
C ILE A 582 -26.60 -36.17 39.44
N PRO A 583 -26.68 -35.67 40.69
CA PRO A 583 -26.06 -34.40 41.07
C PRO A 583 -24.52 -34.48 41.07
N THR A 584 -23.86 -33.36 40.77
CA THR A 584 -22.39 -33.26 40.71
C THR A 584 -21.72 -33.25 42.09
N TYR A 585 -22.36 -32.64 43.10
CA TYR A 585 -21.82 -32.52 44.46
C TYR A 585 -22.93 -32.42 45.52
N GLY A 586 -22.54 -32.65 46.77
CA GLY A 586 -23.37 -32.43 47.96
C GLY A 586 -22.86 -31.25 48.81
N GLN A 587 -23.61 -30.91 49.86
CA GLN A 587 -23.28 -29.77 50.75
C GLN A 587 -21.89 -29.89 51.38
N ASP A 588 -21.44 -31.10 51.76
CA ASP A 588 -20.11 -31.32 52.35
C ASP A 588 -18.96 -30.89 51.43
N THR A 589 -19.12 -31.05 50.10
CA THR A 589 -18.17 -30.57 49.09
C THR A 589 -18.18 -29.05 48.96
N ILE A 590 -19.35 -28.41 49.07
CA ILE A 590 -19.47 -26.95 49.06
C ILE A 590 -18.76 -26.36 50.29
N VAL A 591 -18.97 -26.94 51.48
CA VAL A 591 -18.28 -26.54 52.71
C VAL A 591 -16.77 -26.75 52.58
N GLY A 592 -16.32 -27.93 52.12
CA GLY A 592 -14.91 -28.22 51.97
C GLY A 592 -14.19 -27.26 51.00
N LEU A 593 -14.83 -26.93 49.87
CA LEU A 593 -14.32 -25.91 48.94
C LEU A 593 -14.38 -24.50 49.51
N ALA A 594 -15.45 -24.09 50.20
CA ALA A 594 -15.55 -22.79 50.87
C ALA A 594 -14.39 -22.55 51.86
N HIS A 595 -13.95 -23.61 52.54
CA HIS A 595 -12.77 -23.55 53.40
C HIS A 595 -11.44 -23.41 52.62
N THR A 596 -11.32 -23.94 51.40
CA THR A 596 -10.12 -23.70 50.54
C THR A 596 -10.01 -22.23 50.09
N PHE A 597 -11.14 -21.54 49.96
CA PHE A 597 -11.21 -20.12 49.53
C PHE A 597 -11.14 -19.11 50.71
N THR A 598 -10.70 -19.54 51.89
CA THR A 598 -10.43 -18.64 53.03
C THR A 598 -9.04 -18.02 52.96
N GLY A 599 -8.84 -16.85 53.56
CA GLY A 599 -7.52 -16.21 53.71
C GLY A 599 -7.12 -15.22 52.61
N TRP A 600 -8.04 -14.80 51.74
CA TRP A 600 -7.75 -13.86 50.64
C TRP A 600 -8.23 -12.43 50.93
N THR A 601 -7.50 -11.40 50.50
CA THR A 601 -7.86 -9.98 50.64
C THR A 601 -7.53 -9.17 49.37
N TYR A 602 -8.00 -7.92 49.26
CA TYR A 602 -7.67 -7.04 48.13
C TYR A 602 -6.14 -6.86 47.95
N PRO A 603 -5.64 -6.64 46.72
CA PRO A 603 -4.24 -6.27 46.49
C PRO A 603 -3.84 -5.02 47.29
N THR A 604 -2.59 -4.99 47.75
CA THR A 604 -2.00 -3.84 48.43
C THR A 604 -1.81 -2.71 47.44
N LYS A 605 -2.56 -1.62 47.61
CA LYS A 605 -2.43 -0.40 46.80
C LYS A 605 -0.98 0.11 46.80
N PRO A 606 -0.39 0.50 45.65
CA PRO A 606 0.97 1.01 45.58
C PRO A 606 1.29 2.08 46.63
N GLY A 607 2.35 1.85 47.41
CA GLY A 607 2.78 2.70 48.51
C GLY A 607 2.15 2.40 49.89
N ALA A 608 1.21 1.46 49.98
CA ALA A 608 0.69 0.95 51.25
C ALA A 608 1.48 -0.27 51.77
N THR A 609 1.26 -0.62 53.04
CA THR A 609 1.76 -1.87 53.65
C THR A 609 0.64 -2.92 53.62
N PRO A 610 0.92 -4.18 53.24
CA PRO A 610 -0.08 -5.24 53.25
C PRO A 610 -0.65 -5.51 54.65
N LYS A 611 -1.95 -5.79 54.71
CA LYS A 611 -2.66 -6.21 55.93
C LYS A 611 -3.89 -7.05 55.60
N TRP A 612 -4.36 -7.85 56.56
CA TRP A 612 -5.71 -8.42 56.47
C TRP A 612 -6.74 -7.30 56.37
N ARG A 613 -7.72 -7.45 55.47
CA ARG A 613 -8.68 -6.41 55.12
C ARG A 613 -7.97 -5.15 54.60
N ASN A 614 -7.19 -5.35 53.54
CA ASN A 614 -6.72 -4.28 52.67
C ASN A 614 -7.91 -3.46 52.15
N PRO A 615 -7.77 -2.13 51.95
CA PRO A 615 -8.80 -1.33 51.29
C PRO A 615 -9.07 -1.82 49.86
N GLU A 616 -10.28 -1.58 49.38
CA GLU A 616 -10.71 -1.92 48.02
C GLU A 616 -9.74 -1.37 46.95
N TYR A 617 -9.21 -2.27 46.12
CA TYR A 617 -8.32 -1.95 45.02
C TYR A 617 -8.37 -3.05 43.96
N TYR A 618 -8.34 -2.67 42.67
CA TYR A 618 -8.50 -3.59 41.53
C TYR A 618 -7.26 -3.69 40.63
N GLY A 619 -6.13 -3.06 41.01
CA GLY A 619 -4.91 -3.00 40.20
C GLY A 619 -4.01 -4.23 40.27
N GLY A 620 -4.55 -5.42 40.55
CA GLY A 620 -3.82 -6.68 40.70
C GLY A 620 -4.71 -7.81 41.23
N PRO A 621 -4.18 -9.03 41.35
CA PRO A 621 -4.87 -10.16 41.98
C PRO A 621 -4.97 -9.97 43.51
N MET A 622 -5.89 -10.70 44.15
CA MET A 622 -6.02 -10.78 45.60
C MET A 622 -4.76 -11.36 46.26
N GLU A 623 -4.49 -10.92 47.49
CA GLU A 623 -3.33 -11.32 48.29
C GLU A 623 -3.69 -12.35 49.35
N ALA A 624 -2.80 -13.32 49.56
CA ALA A 624 -2.95 -14.41 50.52
C ALA A 624 -2.47 -14.03 51.93
N PHE A 625 -3.23 -14.42 52.96
CA PHE A 625 -2.91 -14.24 54.37
C PHE A 625 -3.15 -15.56 55.13
N ASP A 626 -2.12 -16.41 55.21
CA ASP A 626 -2.19 -17.73 55.88
C ASP A 626 -2.67 -17.67 57.34
N SER A 627 -2.51 -16.54 58.04
CA SER A 627 -3.08 -16.36 59.38
C SER A 627 -4.62 -16.38 59.42
N HIS A 628 -5.29 -16.20 58.27
CA HIS A 628 -6.74 -16.17 58.07
C HIS A 628 -7.27 -17.33 57.21
N HIS A 629 -6.40 -18.24 56.76
CA HIS A 629 -6.79 -19.47 56.08
C HIS A 629 -7.15 -20.58 57.08
N ASP A 630 -8.14 -21.41 56.76
CA ASP A 630 -8.44 -22.61 57.54
C ASP A 630 -7.42 -23.72 57.24
N THR A 631 -6.74 -24.21 58.26
CA THR A 631 -5.76 -25.30 58.13
C THR A 631 -6.37 -26.68 58.43
N GLY A 632 -7.69 -26.78 58.59
CA GLY A 632 -8.43 -28.04 58.64
C GLY A 632 -8.31 -28.89 57.36
N SER A 633 -8.65 -30.18 57.47
CA SER A 633 -8.78 -31.10 56.35
C SER A 633 -10.11 -30.87 55.62
N LYS A 634 -10.11 -30.97 54.28
CA LYS A 634 -11.21 -30.47 53.43
C LYS A 634 -11.61 -31.53 52.40
N VAL A 635 -12.91 -31.77 52.23
CA VAL A 635 -13.45 -32.74 51.24
C VAL A 635 -13.90 -31.97 49.99
N LEU A 636 -13.39 -32.37 48.83
CA LEU A 636 -13.64 -31.71 47.53
C LEU A 636 -14.52 -32.60 46.63
N LEU A 637 -14.53 -32.33 45.31
CA LEU A 637 -15.24 -33.16 44.34
C LEU A 637 -14.66 -34.57 44.27
N ASN A 638 -15.52 -35.54 43.93
CA ASN A 638 -15.18 -36.96 43.76
C ASN A 638 -14.50 -37.61 44.98
N GLY A 639 -14.78 -37.10 46.20
CA GLY A 639 -14.26 -37.65 47.46
C GLY A 639 -12.78 -37.35 47.72
N VAL A 640 -12.13 -36.52 46.89
CA VAL A 640 -10.75 -36.07 47.12
C VAL A 640 -10.69 -35.30 48.44
N THR A 641 -9.76 -35.68 49.33
CA THR A 641 -9.61 -35.05 50.65
C THR A 641 -8.24 -34.40 50.78
N LEU A 642 -8.20 -33.09 51.04
CA LEU A 642 -6.97 -32.39 51.38
C LEU A 642 -6.60 -32.66 52.86
N PRO A 643 -5.33 -32.96 53.18
CA PRO A 643 -4.88 -33.11 54.56
C PRO A 643 -4.89 -31.77 55.30
N ALA A 644 -4.94 -31.83 56.63
CA ALA A 644 -4.77 -30.64 57.48
C ALA A 644 -3.33 -30.10 57.39
N GLY A 645 -3.17 -28.79 57.60
CA GLY A 645 -1.89 -28.08 57.53
C GLY A 645 -1.56 -27.44 56.18
N GLY A 646 -2.52 -27.35 55.27
CA GLY A 646 -2.42 -26.61 54.01
C GLY A 646 -2.21 -25.11 54.18
N THR A 647 -1.84 -24.44 53.09
CA THR A 647 -1.68 -22.98 53.01
C THR A 647 -2.65 -22.38 52.01
N THR A 648 -2.91 -21.07 52.13
CA THR A 648 -3.88 -20.32 51.32
C THR A 648 -3.71 -20.59 49.82
N GLN A 649 -2.46 -20.57 49.35
CA GLN A 649 -2.12 -20.80 47.95
C GLN A 649 -2.16 -22.29 47.57
N ALA A 650 -1.73 -23.20 48.45
CA ALA A 650 -1.68 -24.63 48.15
C ALA A 650 -3.09 -25.22 48.01
N ASP A 651 -3.98 -24.88 48.94
CA ASP A 651 -5.35 -25.41 48.98
C ASP A 651 -6.22 -24.80 47.86
N LEU A 652 -6.03 -23.51 47.53
CA LEU A 652 -6.59 -22.92 46.32
C LEU A 652 -6.15 -23.68 45.06
N THR A 653 -4.84 -23.94 44.93
CA THR A 653 -4.29 -24.62 43.75
C THR A 653 -4.86 -26.03 43.61
N ALA A 654 -4.99 -26.76 44.72
CA ALA A 654 -5.59 -28.10 44.74
C ALA A 654 -7.10 -28.07 44.46
N ALA A 655 -7.83 -27.07 44.96
CA ALA A 655 -9.26 -26.87 44.68
C ALA A 655 -9.53 -26.63 43.19
N LEU A 656 -8.81 -25.69 42.57
CA LEU A 656 -8.98 -25.38 41.15
C LEU A 656 -8.55 -26.55 40.25
N GLN A 657 -7.48 -27.27 40.61
CA GLN A 657 -7.10 -28.50 39.90
C GLN A 657 -8.15 -29.62 40.04
N ASN A 658 -8.79 -29.75 41.20
CA ASN A 658 -9.89 -30.71 41.42
C ASN A 658 -11.12 -30.37 40.57
N ILE A 659 -11.46 -29.07 40.46
CA ILE A 659 -12.57 -28.57 39.62
C ILE A 659 -12.27 -28.76 38.13
N VAL A 660 -11.14 -28.26 37.60
CA VAL A 660 -10.81 -28.30 36.16
C VAL A 660 -10.70 -29.73 35.60
N ASN A 661 -10.28 -30.69 36.45
CA ASN A 661 -10.21 -32.10 36.08
C ASN A 661 -11.53 -32.88 36.27
N HIS A 662 -12.60 -32.25 36.75
CA HIS A 662 -13.93 -32.87 36.81
C HIS A 662 -14.45 -33.17 35.38
N PRO A 663 -15.07 -34.33 35.12
CA PRO A 663 -15.52 -34.70 33.78
C PRO A 663 -16.39 -33.64 33.09
N ASN A 664 -17.39 -33.10 33.79
CA ASN A 664 -18.34 -32.12 33.26
C ASN A 664 -17.72 -30.87 32.62
N VAL A 665 -16.52 -30.42 33.02
CA VAL A 665 -15.99 -29.11 32.57
C VAL A 665 -15.89 -29.03 31.04
N GLY A 666 -15.53 -30.14 30.39
CA GLY A 666 -15.52 -30.25 28.93
C GLY A 666 -16.87 -29.92 28.29
N PRO A 667 -17.90 -30.79 28.46
CA PRO A 667 -19.22 -30.56 27.87
C PRO A 667 -19.91 -29.28 28.38
N PHE A 668 -19.78 -28.93 29.66
CA PHE A 668 -20.43 -27.75 30.25
C PHE A 668 -19.94 -26.43 29.64
N ILE A 669 -18.61 -26.24 29.58
CA ILE A 669 -18.01 -25.05 28.95
C ILE A 669 -18.16 -25.07 27.43
N SER A 670 -18.14 -26.26 26.81
CA SER A 670 -18.35 -26.39 25.36
C SER A 670 -19.76 -25.97 24.96
N LYS A 671 -20.82 -26.48 25.62
CA LYS A 671 -22.22 -26.08 25.38
C LYS A 671 -22.35 -24.56 25.47
N GLN A 672 -21.94 -23.96 26.60
CA GLN A 672 -22.12 -22.52 26.81
C GLN A 672 -21.31 -21.66 25.81
N LEU A 673 -20.08 -22.04 25.44
CA LEU A 673 -19.33 -21.29 24.43
C LEU A 673 -19.96 -21.38 23.03
N ILE A 674 -20.54 -22.53 22.67
CA ILE A 674 -21.31 -22.68 21.42
C ILE A 674 -22.56 -21.77 21.45
N GLU A 675 -23.25 -21.67 22.58
CA GLU A 675 -24.42 -20.80 22.76
C GLU A 675 -24.06 -19.31 22.64
N ARG A 676 -22.93 -18.87 23.21
CA ARG A 676 -22.52 -17.44 23.10
C ARG A 676 -21.96 -17.07 21.71
N LEU A 677 -21.46 -18.05 20.93
CA LEU A 677 -20.76 -17.79 19.66
C LEU A 677 -21.51 -18.22 18.38
N VAL A 678 -22.40 -19.23 18.43
CA VAL A 678 -22.92 -19.90 17.21
C VAL A 678 -24.43 -20.16 17.26
N THR A 679 -24.94 -20.93 18.24
CA THR A 679 -26.35 -21.37 18.20
C THR A 679 -26.91 -21.68 19.58
N SER A 680 -28.18 -21.31 19.81
CA SER A 680 -28.91 -21.56 21.06
C SER A 680 -29.30 -23.03 21.26
N THR A 681 -29.30 -23.85 20.21
CA THR A 681 -29.65 -25.28 20.26
C THR A 681 -28.57 -26.16 19.60
N PRO A 682 -27.39 -26.31 20.22
CA PRO A 682 -26.37 -27.21 19.72
C PRO A 682 -26.77 -28.68 19.89
N SER A 683 -26.47 -29.51 18.90
CA SER A 683 -26.64 -30.97 18.99
C SER A 683 -25.68 -31.57 20.03
N PRO A 684 -26.06 -32.66 20.72
CA PRO A 684 -25.15 -33.41 21.59
C PRO A 684 -23.87 -33.82 20.86
N GLU A 685 -23.97 -34.21 19.58
CA GLU A 685 -22.82 -34.59 18.77
C GLU A 685 -21.86 -33.41 18.53
N TYR A 686 -22.35 -32.17 18.41
CA TYR A 686 -21.52 -30.97 18.33
C TYR A 686 -20.85 -30.66 19.67
N VAL A 687 -21.62 -30.63 20.76
CA VAL A 687 -21.06 -30.45 22.12
C VAL A 687 -19.98 -31.51 22.40
N GLY A 688 -20.22 -32.77 22.03
CA GLY A 688 -19.27 -33.88 22.21
C GLY A 688 -17.98 -33.75 21.40
N ARG A 689 -18.03 -33.22 20.17
CA ARG A 689 -16.83 -32.94 19.37
C ARG A 689 -15.98 -31.84 20.01
N VAL A 690 -16.60 -30.76 20.47
CA VAL A 690 -15.89 -29.65 21.13
C VAL A 690 -15.38 -30.06 22.52
N ALA A 691 -16.15 -30.83 23.27
CA ALA A 691 -15.76 -31.36 24.58
C ALA A 691 -14.57 -32.34 24.50
N ALA A 692 -14.45 -33.10 23.40
CA ALA A 692 -13.27 -33.90 23.13
C ALA A 692 -12.01 -33.03 22.92
N VAL A 693 -12.13 -31.92 22.20
CA VAL A 693 -11.03 -30.94 22.02
C VAL A 693 -10.71 -30.19 23.32
N PHE A 694 -11.70 -29.94 24.18
CA PHE A 694 -11.46 -29.45 25.54
C PHE A 694 -10.71 -30.51 26.38
N ALA A 695 -11.00 -31.80 26.21
CA ALA A 695 -10.32 -32.87 26.94
C ALA A 695 -8.86 -33.04 26.51
N ASP A 696 -8.58 -32.97 25.21
CA ASP A 696 -7.23 -32.98 24.61
C ASP A 696 -7.23 -32.19 23.29
N ASN A 697 -6.41 -31.14 23.20
CA ASN A 697 -6.22 -30.34 21.98
C ASN A 697 -5.47 -31.06 20.82
N GLY A 698 -5.21 -32.37 20.94
CA GLY A 698 -4.38 -33.16 20.03
C GLY A 698 -2.89 -33.16 20.38
N SER A 699 -2.51 -32.58 21.52
CA SER A 699 -1.13 -32.52 22.05
C SER A 699 -1.04 -32.88 23.53
N GLY A 700 -2.10 -33.48 24.11
CA GLY A 700 -2.18 -33.84 25.53
C GLY A 700 -2.57 -32.69 26.45
N VAL A 701 -3.05 -31.56 25.92
CA VAL A 701 -3.39 -30.36 26.73
C VAL A 701 -4.91 -30.23 26.86
N ARG A 702 -5.40 -30.42 28.09
CA ARG A 702 -6.78 -30.16 28.49
C ARG A 702 -7.02 -28.66 28.64
N GLY A 703 -8.18 -28.17 28.17
CA GLY A 703 -8.67 -26.81 28.41
C GLY A 703 -8.03 -25.72 27.55
N ASP A 704 -7.40 -26.05 26.42
CA ASP A 704 -6.91 -25.07 25.44
C ASP A 704 -8.09 -24.33 24.78
N LEU A 705 -8.33 -23.08 25.19
CA LEU A 705 -9.46 -22.29 24.71
C LEU A 705 -9.30 -21.86 23.24
N LYS A 706 -8.06 -21.76 22.73
CA LYS A 706 -7.80 -21.50 21.32
C LYS A 706 -8.21 -22.69 20.45
N ALA A 707 -7.88 -23.91 20.89
CA ALA A 707 -8.30 -25.13 20.22
C ALA A 707 -9.83 -25.32 20.27
N VAL A 708 -10.43 -25.09 21.45
CA VAL A 708 -11.90 -25.15 21.64
C VAL A 708 -12.63 -24.15 20.76
N VAL A 709 -12.23 -22.87 20.73
CA VAL A 709 -12.85 -21.84 19.86
C VAL A 709 -12.66 -22.17 18.37
N SER A 710 -11.52 -22.76 17.99
CA SER A 710 -11.31 -23.25 16.61
C SER A 710 -12.26 -24.39 16.26
N ALA A 711 -12.47 -25.34 17.18
CA ALA A 711 -13.37 -26.47 17.00
C ALA A 711 -14.83 -26.02 16.90
N ILE A 712 -15.26 -25.04 17.71
CA ILE A 712 -16.58 -24.41 17.64
C ILE A 712 -16.82 -23.81 16.26
N LEU A 713 -15.99 -22.85 15.84
CA LEU A 713 -16.25 -22.06 14.63
C LEU A 713 -16.11 -22.85 13.32
N LEU A 714 -15.37 -23.97 13.32
CA LEU A 714 -15.15 -24.83 12.16
C LEU A 714 -15.96 -26.13 12.18
N ASP A 715 -16.83 -26.34 13.17
CA ASP A 715 -17.63 -27.57 13.27
C ASP A 715 -18.60 -27.72 12.08
N PRO A 716 -18.83 -28.95 11.56
CA PRO A 716 -19.83 -29.20 10.52
C PRO A 716 -21.24 -28.69 10.83
N GLU A 717 -21.60 -28.51 12.11
CA GLU A 717 -22.85 -27.85 12.54
C GLU A 717 -22.78 -26.32 12.37
N ALA A 718 -21.74 -25.67 12.91
CA ALA A 718 -21.54 -24.23 12.78
C ALA A 718 -21.39 -23.76 11.32
N ARG A 719 -20.87 -24.64 10.47
CA ARG A 719 -20.68 -24.45 9.03
C ARG A 719 -21.85 -24.98 8.18
N ARG A 720 -22.86 -25.63 8.76
CA ARG A 720 -23.93 -26.32 8.01
C ARG A 720 -24.62 -25.43 6.98
N GLY A 721 -25.02 -24.22 7.39
CA GLY A 721 -25.67 -23.25 6.51
C GLY A 721 -24.72 -22.38 5.67
N ASP A 722 -23.44 -22.75 5.53
CA ASP A 722 -22.57 -22.24 4.45
C ASP A 722 -23.13 -22.65 3.08
N ASP A 723 -23.82 -23.79 3.04
CA ASP A 723 -24.79 -24.16 2.01
C ASP A 723 -26.23 -23.95 2.54
N PRO A 724 -26.98 -22.95 2.02
CA PRO A 724 -28.36 -22.70 2.41
C PRO A 724 -29.31 -23.88 2.19
N ALA A 725 -28.96 -24.84 1.33
CA ALA A 725 -29.75 -26.06 1.12
C ALA A 725 -29.59 -27.10 2.25
N GLN A 726 -28.62 -26.91 3.16
CA GLN A 726 -28.35 -27.82 4.28
C GLN A 726 -28.73 -27.21 5.65
N ALA A 727 -28.95 -25.89 5.72
CA ALA A 727 -29.39 -25.20 6.93
C ALA A 727 -30.70 -25.78 7.49
N GLN A 728 -30.76 -26.00 8.81
CA GLN A 728 -31.94 -26.49 9.53
C GLN A 728 -32.70 -25.35 10.24
N PRO A 729 -34.01 -25.52 10.54
CA PRO A 729 -34.80 -24.51 11.24
C PRO A 729 -34.34 -24.16 12.67
N SER A 730 -33.45 -24.97 13.24
CA SER A 730 -32.83 -24.79 14.56
C SER A 730 -31.39 -24.24 14.50
N ASP A 731 -30.88 -23.91 13.31
CA ASP A 731 -29.51 -23.40 13.16
C ASP A 731 -29.44 -21.91 13.54
N GLY A 732 -28.45 -21.54 14.36
CA GLY A 732 -28.24 -20.15 14.78
C GLY A 732 -28.91 -19.78 16.10
N LYS A 733 -29.09 -18.47 16.32
CA LYS A 733 -29.61 -17.87 17.56
C LYS A 733 -30.18 -16.47 17.32
N LEU A 734 -31.00 -15.95 18.22
CA LEU A 734 -31.37 -14.52 18.16
C LEU A 734 -30.14 -13.66 18.50
N LYS A 735 -29.84 -12.66 17.67
CA LYS A 735 -28.82 -11.65 18.01
C LYS A 735 -29.24 -10.95 19.29
N GLU A 736 -28.43 -11.06 20.34
CA GLU A 736 -28.58 -10.21 21.53
C GLU A 736 -28.40 -8.72 21.16
N PRO A 737 -28.99 -7.76 21.91
CA PRO A 737 -29.00 -6.34 21.53
C PRO A 737 -27.64 -5.74 21.20
N VAL A 738 -26.58 -6.11 21.92
CA VAL A 738 -25.22 -5.63 21.64
C VAL A 738 -24.71 -6.12 20.27
N LEU A 739 -24.96 -7.40 19.91
CA LEU A 739 -24.64 -7.94 18.60
C LEU A 739 -25.50 -7.30 17.50
N PHE A 740 -26.79 -7.07 17.76
CA PHE A 740 -27.70 -6.38 16.83
C PHE A 740 -27.19 -4.96 16.49
N ILE A 741 -26.84 -4.17 17.51
CA ILE A 741 -26.31 -2.81 17.36
C ILE A 741 -24.99 -2.80 16.58
N THR A 742 -24.03 -3.67 16.95
CA THR A 742 -22.70 -3.70 16.33
C THR A 742 -22.71 -4.24 14.90
N ASN A 743 -23.55 -5.24 14.60
CA ASN A 743 -23.72 -5.76 13.23
C ASN A 743 -24.29 -4.69 12.29
N LEU A 744 -25.33 -3.95 12.72
CA LEU A 744 -25.91 -2.86 11.92
C LEU A 744 -24.88 -1.78 11.60
N LEU A 745 -24.11 -1.35 12.60
CA LEU A 745 -23.05 -0.37 12.41
C LEU A 745 -22.00 -0.89 11.43
N ARG A 746 -21.47 -2.11 11.62
CA ARG A 746 -20.40 -2.65 10.78
C ARG A 746 -20.84 -2.91 9.33
N ALA A 747 -22.05 -3.42 9.10
CA ALA A 747 -22.61 -3.59 7.75
C ALA A 747 -22.76 -2.26 6.99
N MET A 748 -23.00 -1.16 7.71
CA MET A 748 -23.12 0.21 7.20
C MET A 748 -21.80 1.01 7.24
N ASN A 749 -20.65 0.37 7.41
CA ASN A 749 -19.33 1.00 7.57
C ASN A 749 -19.31 2.08 8.67
N GLY A 750 -20.00 1.82 9.77
CA GLY A 750 -20.25 2.77 10.84
C GLY A 750 -19.02 3.09 11.69
N VAL A 751 -18.87 4.38 12.01
CA VAL A 751 -17.85 4.91 12.93
C VAL A 751 -18.55 5.51 14.14
N SER A 752 -18.10 5.16 15.34
CA SER A 752 -18.62 5.68 16.62
C SER A 752 -17.52 5.58 17.68
N ASP A 753 -17.57 6.47 18.68
CA ASP A 753 -16.81 6.41 19.94
C ASP A 753 -17.56 5.66 21.05
N GLY A 754 -18.71 5.04 20.72
CA GLY A 754 -19.58 4.35 21.65
C GLY A 754 -20.63 5.23 22.33
N ASP A 755 -20.67 6.54 22.05
CA ASP A 755 -21.60 7.46 22.70
C ASP A 755 -23.07 7.09 22.42
N SER A 756 -23.88 7.07 23.49
CA SER A 756 -25.27 6.57 23.53
C SER A 756 -25.50 5.11 23.09
N LEU A 757 -24.49 4.31 22.73
CA LEU A 757 -24.70 2.90 22.33
C LEU A 757 -25.00 2.00 23.53
N SER A 758 -24.48 2.34 24.72
CA SER A 758 -24.91 1.80 26.02
C SER A 758 -26.43 1.93 26.19
N ASP A 759 -26.95 3.12 25.94
CA ASP A 759 -28.32 3.52 26.19
C ASP A 759 -29.26 2.74 25.25
N ARG A 760 -28.86 2.55 23.99
CA ARG A 760 -29.62 1.73 23.02
C ARG A 760 -29.61 0.24 23.34
N ALA A 761 -28.57 -0.26 23.99
CA ALA A 761 -28.55 -1.63 24.48
C ALA A 761 -29.40 -1.77 25.76
N SER A 762 -29.41 -0.75 26.63
CA SER A 762 -30.26 -0.65 27.83
C SER A 762 -31.76 -0.52 27.49
N ASP A 763 -32.12 0.29 26.48
CA ASP A 763 -33.47 0.33 25.86
C ASP A 763 -33.96 -1.08 25.47
N MET A 764 -33.04 -1.97 25.10
CA MET A 764 -33.28 -3.36 24.70
C MET A 764 -32.96 -4.39 25.80
N LYS A 765 -32.86 -3.95 27.07
CA LYS A 765 -32.58 -4.76 28.29
C LYS A 765 -31.19 -5.42 28.40
N GLN A 766 -30.21 -5.04 27.57
CA GLN A 766 -28.83 -5.54 27.65
C GLN A 766 -27.83 -4.40 27.84
N GLU A 767 -27.86 -3.73 29.00
CA GLU A 767 -26.86 -2.71 29.29
C GLU A 767 -25.49 -3.33 29.62
N PRO A 768 -24.41 -3.04 28.87
CA PRO A 768 -23.13 -3.73 29.07
C PRO A 768 -22.59 -3.53 30.48
N PHE A 769 -22.15 -4.63 31.09
CA PHE A 769 -21.65 -4.78 32.47
C PHE A 769 -22.70 -4.66 33.59
N PHE A 770 -23.94 -4.23 33.31
CA PHE A 770 -25.03 -4.18 34.30
C PHE A 770 -25.90 -5.43 34.23
N SER A 771 -25.29 -6.60 34.50
CA SER A 771 -26.05 -7.84 34.61
C SER A 771 -27.13 -7.75 35.72
N PRO A 772 -28.39 -8.12 35.43
CA PRO A 772 -29.45 -8.16 36.43
C PRO A 772 -29.40 -9.38 37.36
N THR A 773 -28.72 -10.47 36.98
CA THR A 773 -28.73 -11.74 37.73
C THR A 773 -27.38 -12.47 37.72
N VAL A 774 -27.27 -13.60 38.44
CA VAL A 774 -26.11 -14.51 38.34
C VAL A 774 -26.07 -15.29 37.01
N PHE A 775 -27.19 -15.36 36.28
CA PHE A 775 -27.29 -15.98 34.94
C PHE A 775 -27.03 -14.97 33.81
N ASN A 776 -26.43 -13.82 34.13
CA ASN A 776 -26.31 -12.66 33.25
C ASN A 776 -27.68 -12.03 32.91
N PHE A 777 -27.88 -11.60 31.67
CA PHE A 777 -29.10 -10.95 31.17
C PHE A 777 -30.27 -11.92 30.92
N TYR A 778 -29.99 -13.22 30.72
CA TYR A 778 -30.96 -14.23 30.31
C TYR A 778 -30.45 -15.65 30.63
N HIS A 779 -31.36 -16.56 31.00
CA HIS A 779 -31.03 -17.91 31.46
C HIS A 779 -30.58 -18.82 30.31
N PRO A 780 -29.51 -19.64 30.49
CA PRO A 780 -28.94 -20.46 29.42
C PRO A 780 -29.86 -21.58 28.92
N ASP A 781 -30.88 -21.97 29.69
CA ASP A 781 -31.84 -23.03 29.34
C ASP A 781 -33.27 -22.47 29.10
N HIS A 782 -33.43 -21.17 28.82
CA HIS A 782 -34.73 -20.59 28.49
C HIS A 782 -35.29 -21.19 27.18
N ILE A 783 -36.53 -21.69 27.24
CA ILE A 783 -37.26 -22.24 26.09
C ILE A 783 -38.12 -21.15 25.45
N ILE A 784 -38.01 -20.97 24.12
CA ILE A 784 -38.78 -19.98 23.38
C ILE A 784 -40.28 -20.30 23.49
N ASP A 785 -41.07 -19.32 23.95
CA ASP A 785 -42.50 -19.46 24.21
C ASP A 785 -43.27 -20.12 23.05
N GLY A 786 -44.04 -21.17 23.39
CA GLY A 786 -44.82 -21.96 22.43
C GLY A 786 -44.01 -22.97 21.60
N THR A 787 -42.72 -23.16 21.89
CA THR A 787 -41.85 -24.14 21.19
C THR A 787 -41.24 -25.18 22.16
N MET A 788 -40.28 -25.96 21.67
CA MET A 788 -39.36 -26.77 22.50
C MET A 788 -37.88 -26.41 22.25
N LEU A 789 -37.61 -25.28 21.59
CA LEU A 789 -36.25 -24.82 21.28
C LEU A 789 -35.70 -24.00 22.45
N VAL A 790 -34.46 -24.26 22.84
CA VAL A 790 -33.69 -23.39 23.71
C VAL A 790 -33.36 -22.11 22.93
N GLY A 791 -33.51 -20.96 23.56
CA GLY A 791 -33.31 -19.66 22.91
C GLY A 791 -33.03 -18.58 23.95
N PRO A 792 -31.86 -18.60 24.62
CA PRO A 792 -31.59 -17.76 25.79
C PRO A 792 -31.86 -16.28 25.54
N GLU A 793 -31.42 -15.77 24.39
CA GLU A 793 -31.60 -14.38 23.97
C GLU A 793 -33.06 -13.95 23.80
N PHE A 794 -34.02 -14.89 23.68
CA PHE A 794 -35.45 -14.56 23.59
C PHE A 794 -36.06 -14.13 24.94
N GLU A 795 -35.47 -14.46 26.09
CA GLU A 795 -36.03 -14.06 27.40
C GLU A 795 -36.09 -12.53 27.56
N ILE A 796 -35.15 -11.81 26.92
CA ILE A 796 -35.15 -10.35 26.87
C ILE A 796 -35.90 -9.78 25.66
N PHE A 797 -36.31 -10.60 24.68
CA PHE A 797 -36.95 -10.16 23.44
C PHE A 797 -38.49 -10.13 23.52
N ASP A 798 -39.03 -8.97 23.90
CA ASP A 798 -40.47 -8.68 23.84
C ASP A 798 -40.84 -7.61 22.80
N THR A 799 -42.15 -7.41 22.62
CA THR A 799 -42.77 -6.42 21.73
C THR A 799 -42.20 -5.00 21.87
N SER A 800 -41.78 -4.59 23.06
CA SER A 800 -41.15 -3.29 23.32
C SER A 800 -39.73 -3.27 22.76
N THR A 801 -38.96 -4.33 23.03
CA THR A 801 -37.57 -4.45 22.54
C THR A 801 -37.48 -4.59 21.02
N ASP A 802 -38.44 -5.26 20.37
CA ASP A 802 -38.55 -5.31 18.91
C ASP A 802 -38.82 -3.92 18.32
N ILE A 803 -39.75 -3.15 18.93
CA ILE A 803 -39.98 -1.75 18.57
C ILE A 803 -38.72 -0.90 18.78
N PHE A 804 -37.96 -1.10 19.86
CA PHE A 804 -36.67 -0.42 20.07
C PHE A 804 -35.62 -0.80 19.02
N ARG A 805 -35.54 -2.07 18.59
CA ARG A 805 -34.68 -2.51 17.48
C ARG A 805 -35.03 -1.81 16.18
N ILE A 806 -36.30 -1.77 15.80
CA ILE A 806 -36.78 -1.07 14.58
C ILE A 806 -36.50 0.44 14.68
N ASN A 807 -36.73 1.05 15.85
CA ASN A 807 -36.42 2.46 16.10
C ASN A 807 -34.91 2.76 16.02
N PHE A 808 -34.05 1.86 16.48
CA PHE A 808 -32.60 2.00 16.34
C PHE A 808 -32.16 1.95 14.88
N VAL A 809 -32.66 0.99 14.08
CA VAL A 809 -32.37 0.92 12.63
C VAL A 809 -32.82 2.21 11.93
N ASN A 810 -34.03 2.71 12.23
CA ASN A 810 -34.50 3.99 11.69
C ASN A 810 -33.60 5.17 12.10
N THR A 811 -33.18 5.22 13.37
CA THR A 811 -32.32 6.28 13.90
C THR A 811 -30.94 6.27 13.27
N LEU A 812 -30.35 5.08 13.06
CA LEU A 812 -29.05 4.91 12.41
C LEU A 812 -29.10 5.26 10.91
N VAL A 813 -30.16 4.87 10.21
CA VAL A 813 -30.30 5.08 8.76
C VAL A 813 -30.74 6.50 8.42
N TYR A 814 -31.67 7.10 9.16
CA TYR A 814 -32.32 8.38 8.80
C TYR A 814 -32.07 9.53 9.79
N GLY A 815 -31.62 9.24 11.01
CA GLY A 815 -31.34 10.23 12.05
C GLY A 815 -29.85 10.34 12.39
N SER A 816 -29.57 10.37 13.68
CA SER A 816 -28.24 10.35 14.29
C SER A 816 -28.39 9.66 15.65
N VAL A 817 -27.46 8.77 16.00
CA VAL A 817 -27.46 8.08 17.31
C VAL A 817 -26.77 8.93 18.36
N SER A 818 -25.63 9.53 17.98
CA SER A 818 -24.88 10.56 18.72
C SER A 818 -24.24 11.53 17.71
N GLY A 819 -23.65 12.62 18.19
CA GLY A 819 -22.91 13.57 17.33
C GLY A 819 -21.62 13.01 16.72
N THR A 820 -21.15 11.87 17.22
CA THR A 820 -19.95 11.13 16.79
C THR A 820 -20.26 9.90 15.94
N THR A 821 -21.47 9.34 16.07
CA THR A 821 -21.88 8.13 15.34
C THR A 821 -22.32 8.45 13.92
N THR A 822 -21.64 7.88 12.94
CA THR A 822 -21.88 8.07 11.50
C THR A 822 -21.86 6.73 10.74
N VAL A 823 -22.42 6.69 9.53
CA VAL A 823 -22.42 5.53 8.62
C VAL A 823 -22.05 5.95 7.20
N ASP A 824 -21.28 5.11 6.50
CA ASP A 824 -20.95 5.33 5.09
C ASP A 824 -21.60 4.27 4.19
N LEU A 825 -22.68 4.70 3.52
CA LEU A 825 -23.39 3.91 2.53
C LEU A 825 -22.95 4.22 1.08
N SER A 826 -21.95 5.07 0.88
CA SER A 826 -21.58 5.61 -0.45
C SER A 826 -21.25 4.52 -1.47
N GLY A 827 -20.57 3.45 -1.06
CA GLY A 827 -20.25 2.28 -1.92
C GLY A 827 -21.47 1.51 -2.44
N TYR A 828 -22.63 1.62 -1.78
CA TYR A 828 -23.87 0.95 -2.21
C TYR A 828 -24.74 1.83 -3.14
N VAL A 829 -24.54 3.15 -3.14
CA VAL A 829 -25.33 4.11 -3.96
C VAL A 829 -25.19 3.91 -5.49
N PRO A 830 -24.03 3.49 -6.04
CA PRO A 830 -23.93 3.08 -7.45
C PRO A 830 -24.79 1.85 -7.76
N LEU A 831 -24.75 0.83 -6.89
CA LEU A 831 -25.50 -0.43 -7.04
C LEU A 831 -27.00 -0.20 -6.99
N ALA A 832 -27.45 0.81 -6.23
CA ALA A 832 -28.84 1.20 -6.12
C ALA A 832 -29.52 1.53 -7.46
N ALA A 833 -28.79 1.78 -8.56
CA ALA A 833 -29.40 1.92 -9.89
C ALA A 833 -30.27 0.72 -10.27
N ASN A 834 -29.89 -0.49 -9.84
CA ASN A 834 -30.67 -1.71 -9.97
C ASN A 834 -31.07 -2.25 -8.57
N PRO A 835 -32.37 -2.23 -8.21
CA PRO A 835 -32.84 -2.69 -6.90
C PRO A 835 -32.42 -4.11 -6.51
N ASP A 836 -32.31 -5.05 -7.45
CA ASP A 836 -31.91 -6.44 -7.13
C ASP A 836 -30.40 -6.59 -6.88
N GLN A 837 -29.57 -5.80 -7.57
CA GLN A 837 -28.13 -5.71 -7.26
C GLN A 837 -27.91 -5.08 -5.89
N LEU A 838 -28.67 -4.04 -5.54
CA LEU A 838 -28.65 -3.44 -4.20
C LEU A 838 -29.09 -4.44 -3.12
N VAL A 839 -30.22 -5.12 -3.30
CA VAL A 839 -30.69 -6.15 -2.33
C VAL A 839 -29.65 -7.23 -2.15
N THR A 840 -29.01 -7.70 -3.22
CA THR A 840 -27.95 -8.70 -3.16
C THR A 840 -26.71 -8.21 -2.41
N ALA A 841 -26.29 -6.95 -2.62
CA ALA A 841 -25.13 -6.38 -1.95
C ALA A 841 -25.37 -6.09 -0.46
N VAL A 842 -26.57 -5.63 -0.08
CA VAL A 842 -26.92 -5.42 1.34
C VAL A 842 -27.10 -6.78 2.04
N ALA A 843 -27.72 -7.77 1.38
CA ALA A 843 -27.83 -9.12 1.92
C ALA A 843 -26.47 -9.79 2.16
N ALA A 844 -25.46 -9.51 1.34
CA ALA A 844 -24.12 -10.08 1.51
C ALA A 844 -23.48 -9.75 2.88
N VAL A 845 -23.78 -8.57 3.46
CA VAL A 845 -23.28 -8.14 4.77
C VAL A 845 -24.30 -8.19 5.91
N MET A 846 -25.59 -8.36 5.62
CA MET A 846 -26.63 -8.44 6.66
C MET A 846 -27.23 -9.84 6.86
N LEU A 847 -27.25 -10.68 5.82
CA LEU A 847 -27.99 -11.94 5.77
C LEU A 847 -27.20 -13.05 5.04
N HIS A 848 -25.87 -13.00 5.05
CA HIS A 848 -24.98 -13.98 4.38
C HIS A 848 -25.28 -14.21 2.89
N GLY A 849 -25.76 -13.16 2.21
CA GLY A 849 -26.22 -13.21 0.82
C GLY A 849 -27.61 -13.87 0.61
N GLN A 850 -28.19 -14.41 1.67
CA GLN A 850 -29.50 -15.06 1.66
C GLN A 850 -30.63 -14.05 1.82
N VAL A 851 -31.67 -14.20 1.03
CA VAL A 851 -32.94 -13.50 1.21
C VAL A 851 -34.01 -14.46 0.71
N SER A 852 -35.03 -14.76 1.50
CA SER A 852 -36.14 -15.60 1.02
C SER A 852 -36.80 -14.98 -0.21
N ASP A 853 -37.25 -15.79 -1.18
CA ASP A 853 -37.83 -15.29 -2.44
C ASP A 853 -38.95 -14.27 -2.22
N ASN A 854 -39.79 -14.50 -1.21
CA ASN A 854 -40.85 -13.59 -0.80
C ASN A 854 -40.30 -12.23 -0.29
N MET A 855 -39.27 -12.25 0.57
CA MET A 855 -38.63 -11.02 1.06
C MET A 855 -37.85 -10.32 -0.06
N ARG A 856 -37.15 -11.04 -0.94
CA ARG A 856 -36.46 -10.46 -2.10
C ARG A 856 -37.46 -9.78 -3.04
N SER A 857 -38.56 -10.46 -3.38
CA SER A 857 -39.64 -9.89 -4.19
C SER A 857 -40.23 -8.62 -3.55
N THR A 858 -40.50 -8.65 -2.25
CA THR A 858 -41.02 -7.49 -1.50
C THR A 858 -40.03 -6.32 -1.48
N LEU A 859 -38.75 -6.58 -1.21
CA LEU A 859 -37.69 -5.57 -1.20
C LEU A 859 -37.50 -4.95 -2.59
N VAL A 860 -37.30 -5.77 -3.64
CA VAL A 860 -37.10 -5.30 -5.01
C VAL A 860 -38.30 -4.48 -5.50
N SER A 861 -39.52 -4.93 -5.23
CA SER A 861 -40.75 -4.19 -5.57
C SER A 861 -40.83 -2.82 -4.86
N THR A 862 -40.60 -2.78 -3.55
CA THR A 862 -40.63 -1.53 -2.77
C THR A 862 -39.53 -0.56 -3.20
N LEU A 863 -38.31 -1.04 -3.38
CA LEU A 863 -37.14 -0.23 -3.73
C LEU A 863 -37.21 0.31 -5.17
N SER A 864 -37.86 -0.41 -6.09
CA SER A 864 -38.15 0.07 -7.45
C SER A 864 -39.01 1.34 -7.46
N GLY A 865 -39.86 1.55 -6.46
CA GLY A 865 -40.68 2.75 -6.31
C GLY A 865 -39.92 4.01 -5.88
N ILE A 866 -38.68 3.88 -5.40
CA ILE A 866 -37.87 5.00 -4.91
C ILE A 866 -36.92 5.46 -6.02
N SER A 867 -37.09 6.67 -6.55
CA SER A 867 -36.33 7.17 -7.72
C SER A 867 -34.91 7.66 -7.42
N ASP A 868 -34.64 8.14 -6.20
CA ASP A 868 -33.31 8.58 -5.78
C ASP A 868 -32.49 7.41 -5.21
N ASN A 869 -31.32 7.16 -5.80
CA ASN A 869 -30.43 6.06 -5.39
C ASN A 869 -30.00 6.17 -3.92
N THR A 870 -29.82 7.37 -3.37
CA THR A 870 -29.37 7.54 -1.98
C THR A 870 -30.48 7.13 -1.00
N ARG A 871 -31.71 7.61 -1.23
CA ARG A 871 -32.90 7.18 -0.48
C ARG A 871 -33.22 5.70 -0.67
N ARG A 872 -33.03 5.16 -1.88
CA ARG A 872 -33.20 3.72 -2.17
C ARG A 872 -32.18 2.87 -1.40
N THR A 873 -30.93 3.31 -1.33
CA THR A 873 -29.88 2.67 -0.51
C THR A 873 -30.26 2.65 0.96
N LYS A 874 -30.64 3.81 1.52
CA LYS A 874 -31.11 3.92 2.91
C LYS A 874 -32.33 3.01 3.18
N ALA A 875 -33.31 2.98 2.28
CA ALA A 875 -34.48 2.12 2.40
C ALA A 875 -34.13 0.63 2.38
N ALA A 876 -33.13 0.19 1.63
CA ALA A 876 -32.69 -1.21 1.63
C ALA A 876 -32.12 -1.63 2.98
N PHE A 877 -31.23 -0.82 3.57
CA PHE A 877 -30.69 -1.05 4.91
C PHE A 877 -31.76 -0.98 6.00
N TYR A 878 -32.70 -0.04 5.92
CA TYR A 878 -33.81 0.05 6.87
C TYR A 878 -34.72 -1.18 6.81
N LEU A 879 -35.20 -1.55 5.62
CA LEU A 879 -36.13 -2.68 5.47
C LEU A 879 -35.47 -4.03 5.78
N MET A 880 -34.17 -4.19 5.52
CA MET A 880 -33.44 -5.41 5.86
C MET A 880 -33.10 -5.48 7.35
N GLY A 881 -32.59 -4.41 7.96
CA GLY A 881 -32.29 -4.35 9.39
C GLY A 881 -33.51 -4.42 10.31
N SER A 882 -34.68 -3.99 9.82
CA SER A 882 -35.96 -4.16 10.51
C SER A 882 -36.67 -5.48 10.17
N SER A 883 -36.05 -6.40 9.43
CA SER A 883 -36.65 -7.70 9.09
C SER A 883 -36.41 -8.75 10.18
N SER A 884 -37.32 -9.71 10.32
CA SER A 884 -37.12 -10.88 11.19
C SER A 884 -35.92 -11.74 10.76
N GLN A 885 -35.58 -11.78 9.47
CA GLN A 885 -34.42 -12.52 8.98
C GLN A 885 -33.09 -11.94 9.50
N PHE A 886 -33.02 -10.63 9.75
CA PHE A 886 -31.82 -9.99 10.30
C PHE A 886 -31.67 -10.19 11.82
N GLN A 887 -32.78 -10.41 12.54
CA GLN A 887 -32.75 -10.60 13.99
C GLN A 887 -32.00 -11.87 14.42
N VAL A 888 -31.92 -12.86 13.54
CA VAL A 888 -31.27 -14.17 13.79
C VAL A 888 -29.84 -14.12 13.26
N GLU A 889 -28.88 -14.52 14.09
CA GLU A 889 -27.51 -14.89 13.73
C GLU A 889 -27.50 -16.38 13.37
N HIS A 890 -26.77 -16.79 12.34
CA HIS A 890 -26.78 -18.17 11.82
C HIS A 890 -25.37 -18.76 11.68
#